data_AF-M3FFW7-F1
#
_entry.id   AF-M3FFW7-F1
#
_cell.length_a   1.000
_cell.length_b   1.000
_cell.length_c   1.000
_cell.angle_alpha   90.00
_cell.angle_beta   90.00
_cell.angle_gamma   90.00
#
_symmetry.space_group_name_H-M   'P 1'
#
loop_
_entity.id
_entity.type
_entity.pdbx_description
1 polymer ?
#
loop_
_entity_poly.entity_id
_entity_poly.type
_entity_poly.pdbx_seq_one_letter_code
_entity_poly.pdbx_strand_id
1 'polypeptide(L)'
;MYIDTTTRDKIIAVEQKAVDRAYDCYAARLAEMTGGSVAMASASGKDSVANRIVAEERAAAYDGLGSESLVISRVDAPDEDEPGRGPKTWYVGRRAVSDVRTRDTVVVLWTSRLARKWFEALPDAPGEVLLRRQLRCVQRVVEDYFDEITAAAPVPQPRPAAEDAQREARPTEPAAVTQKGEAPSPPVPTPSDIARIQRQKPLQPDDFLLRELQRSRSGSMRDIVETIRRDQMDLVTGSPSDILVVQGGPGTGKSAVGLHRVTWLVNNNHFTAQDILVVGPHQRFLDYVGQVLPTLGTRDVNAVQLTRLWDGEILGADTPQARLVKSDERMAAVLRRRVENECRPEALDTLTSAASYEGDEAAFAVTAGSTTLRIPRSELLALLDEARGGDGAYRDRRDRFRSLLVDRLLRELMAVAPRRRSDDTIRRDLERNRRVERLIERVWPSPGAREALRGLYDSPELLRTCADGILADEEQAALHRPRAATAADDPWTLDDRVCLEELRYLITGETPRRYGHIVVDEAQDLTPMQARSLRRRCAVNGSMTILGDLAQATGPHTYADWDRLGALLSDHGDWHVAQLNTSYRVPAEIMEFVAPLARAVAPALPYPQAVREAGEDAVRTVPTEPWKLLGDTVAQAIRLVGTSDGHTLRSVAVIVPDDSGWLDEISRHLDQSADITGQSREAVSVLAAAQAKGMEYDHVLVVEPTTIADRGPAGLRQLYIALTRSTQSLTVLHTAPLPESLTNTDDTGEPPPAEAEAGSTPGEVPEIGADIRVRVTGPGPGGRYKVKALSPAIDRTLVLTVRHGSVSPRPGEVLDCWVFANETNQSVLTADQRGRQPISPRMAERYVAALGVLDELTDSGGGTVPEDARNRLSELQGMANRVLRRDQADWVDVRRVLGSPDRDRLSVLRDLAASTNRALKDGAPDVSRLRESLASSGWAQSLAEARETLKARLAVAAEPDFEYTPATAAHQPEQKETEPVTAVDDVPATQTATTKEGFLRALETSAAADRTCRKHEAVRHALKSALLWSDLQPADSSVVDVSCATSEGLFVYEVLGAGRSTYEDLRSGATRLLEINHTLPDPAAGLYLVLCEPPVEEWSADTVHDVFGVHVLWRTPDSWGGLATATALGLGRQ
;
A
#
# COMPACT_ATOMS: atom_id res chain seq x y z
N MET A 1 -1.46 22.80 45.83
CA MET A 1 -1.41 22.13 47.15
C MET A 1 -0.04 21.45 47.24
N TYR A 2 0.91 22.02 47.98
CA TYR A 2 2.30 21.53 48.08
C TYR A 2 2.31 20.23 48.89
N ILE A 3 2.34 19.07 48.22
CA ILE A 3 2.75 17.81 48.85
C ILE A 3 4.25 17.95 49.11
N ASP A 4 4.64 17.90 50.38
CA ASP A 4 5.99 18.08 50.90
C ASP A 4 7.01 17.25 50.10
N THR A 5 7.89 17.91 49.33
CA THR A 5 8.88 17.26 48.42
C THR A 5 9.76 16.26 49.16
N THR A 6 10.05 16.53 50.43
CA THR A 6 10.76 15.65 51.36
C THR A 6 10.08 14.30 51.61
N THR A 7 8.76 14.20 51.42
CA THR A 7 8.00 12.94 51.55
C THR A 7 8.03 12.15 50.24
N ARG A 8 8.01 12.83 49.08
CA ARG A 8 8.12 12.19 47.76
C ARG A 8 9.48 11.54 47.56
N ASP A 9 10.57 12.26 47.87
CA ASP A 9 11.94 11.74 47.73
C ASP A 9 12.20 10.53 48.64
N LYS A 10 11.61 10.53 49.85
CA LYS A 10 11.69 9.38 50.77
C LYS A 10 10.98 8.14 50.20
N ILE A 11 9.82 8.34 49.57
CA ILE A 11 9.09 7.24 48.93
C ILE A 11 9.89 6.71 47.75
N ILE A 12 10.38 7.58 46.85
CA ILE A 12 11.24 7.19 45.73
C ILE A 12 12.46 6.41 46.22
N ALA A 13 13.12 6.84 47.30
CA ALA A 13 14.27 6.12 47.87
C ALA A 13 13.92 4.73 48.44
N VAL A 14 12.69 4.54 48.95
CA VAL A 14 12.20 3.22 49.40
C VAL A 14 11.92 2.33 48.20
N GLU A 15 11.22 2.84 47.19
CA GLU A 15 10.92 2.10 45.97
C GLU A 15 12.21 1.75 45.19
N GLN A 16 13.17 2.67 45.13
CA GLN A 16 14.50 2.46 44.52
C GLN A 16 15.20 1.25 45.14
N LYS A 17 15.22 1.12 46.48
CA LYS A 17 15.83 -0.04 47.15
C LYS A 17 15.14 -1.36 46.78
N ALA A 18 13.82 -1.34 46.60
CA ALA A 18 13.08 -2.52 46.21
C ALA A 18 13.32 -2.89 44.73
N VAL A 19 13.39 -1.89 43.84
CA VAL A 19 13.75 -2.07 42.43
C VAL A 19 15.20 -2.58 42.29
N ASP A 20 16.15 -2.03 43.05
CA ASP A 20 17.53 -2.51 43.09
C ASP A 20 17.58 -4.00 43.50
N ARG A 21 16.84 -4.38 44.57
CA ARG A 21 16.71 -5.78 44.97
C ARG A 21 16.11 -6.65 43.87
N ALA A 22 15.09 -6.17 43.16
CA ALA A 22 14.48 -6.90 42.06
C ALA A 22 15.48 -7.13 40.90
N TYR A 23 16.29 -6.12 40.56
CA TYR A 23 17.35 -6.24 39.55
C TYR A 23 18.48 -7.17 40.00
N ASP A 24 18.89 -7.13 41.26
CA ASP A 24 19.88 -8.05 41.82
C ASP A 24 19.39 -9.50 41.76
N CYS A 25 18.14 -9.76 42.14
CA CYS A 25 17.52 -11.09 42.03
C CYS A 25 17.39 -11.52 40.55
N TYR A 26 17.03 -10.60 39.65
CA TYR A 26 16.95 -10.86 38.22
C TYR A 26 18.32 -11.25 37.64
N ALA A 27 19.37 -10.50 37.96
CA ALA A 27 20.74 -10.79 37.54
C ALA A 27 21.24 -12.12 38.12
N ALA A 28 20.97 -12.39 39.41
CA ALA A 28 21.32 -13.66 40.04
C ALA A 28 20.59 -14.85 39.40
N ARG A 29 19.32 -14.67 39.03
CA ARG A 29 18.52 -15.69 38.35
C ARG A 29 19.04 -15.97 36.94
N LEU A 30 19.39 -14.92 36.19
CA LEU A 30 20.01 -15.03 34.87
C LEU A 30 21.37 -15.74 34.96
N ALA A 31 22.17 -15.42 35.98
CA ALA A 31 23.45 -16.10 36.27
C ALA A 31 23.26 -17.59 36.64
N GLU A 32 22.21 -17.95 37.39
CA GLU A 32 21.86 -19.35 37.68
C GLU A 32 21.49 -20.11 36.40
N MET A 33 20.67 -19.51 35.52
CA MET A 33 20.24 -20.12 34.25
C MET A 33 21.41 -20.33 33.29
N THR A 34 22.30 -19.35 33.18
CA THR A 34 23.51 -19.42 32.32
C THR A 34 24.57 -20.35 32.92
N GLY A 35 24.83 -20.28 34.23
CA GLY A 35 25.84 -21.08 34.93
C GLY A 35 25.45 -22.56 35.08
N GLY A 36 24.18 -22.87 35.31
CA GLY A 36 23.66 -24.24 35.37
C GLY A 36 23.78 -24.99 34.04
N SER A 37 23.72 -24.26 32.91
CA SER A 37 23.94 -24.79 31.56
C SER A 37 25.34 -25.38 31.39
N VAL A 38 26.38 -24.69 31.90
CA VAL A 38 27.78 -25.13 31.82
C VAL A 38 28.04 -26.36 32.70
N ALA A 39 27.45 -26.41 33.90
CA ALA A 39 27.63 -27.52 34.84
C ALA A 39 26.93 -28.80 34.37
N MET A 40 25.70 -28.73 33.85
CA MET A 40 24.98 -29.90 33.33
C MET A 40 25.53 -30.40 32.00
N ALA A 41 26.00 -29.51 31.11
CA ALA A 41 26.64 -29.90 29.85
C ALA A 41 27.95 -30.67 30.07
N SER A 42 28.61 -30.47 31.22
CA SER A 42 29.84 -31.17 31.61
C SER A 42 29.58 -32.58 32.17
N ALA A 43 28.34 -32.93 32.54
CA ALA A 43 28.02 -34.13 33.32
C ALA A 43 27.38 -35.29 32.53
N SER A 44 26.90 -35.08 31.29
CA SER A 44 26.19 -36.11 30.51
C SER A 44 26.61 -36.14 29.03
N GLY A 45 27.18 -37.26 28.58
CA GLY A 45 27.56 -37.46 27.17
C GLY A 45 26.35 -37.75 26.28
N LYS A 46 26.38 -37.17 25.07
CA LYS A 46 25.38 -37.16 23.96
C LYS A 46 24.22 -36.16 24.07
N ASP A 47 23.61 -35.93 25.24
CA ASP A 47 22.52 -34.93 25.40
C ASP A 47 22.98 -33.54 25.89
N SER A 48 24.28 -33.36 26.15
CA SER A 48 24.82 -32.09 26.66
C SER A 48 24.67 -30.91 25.72
N VAL A 49 24.76 -31.13 24.40
CA VAL A 49 24.66 -30.05 23.41
C VAL A 49 23.22 -29.54 23.30
N ALA A 50 22.24 -30.44 23.23
CA ALA A 50 20.83 -30.07 23.16
C ALA A 50 20.36 -29.38 24.46
N ASN A 51 20.75 -29.92 25.63
CA ASN A 51 20.41 -29.31 26.91
C ASN A 51 21.09 -27.94 27.11
N ARG A 52 22.32 -27.78 26.63
CA ARG A 52 23.02 -26.49 26.64
C ARG A 52 22.31 -25.48 25.75
N ILE A 53 21.97 -25.85 24.51
CA ILE A 53 21.24 -24.98 23.59
C ILE A 53 19.90 -24.55 24.21
N VAL A 54 19.10 -25.48 24.74
CA VAL A 54 17.81 -25.18 25.37
C VAL A 54 17.99 -24.29 26.62
N ALA A 55 19.05 -24.48 27.40
CA ALA A 55 19.33 -23.64 28.57
C ALA A 55 19.83 -22.24 28.19
N GLU A 56 20.67 -22.13 27.15
CA GLU A 56 21.11 -20.86 26.56
C GLU A 56 19.93 -20.10 25.95
N GLU A 57 19.04 -20.77 25.22
CA GLU A 57 17.80 -20.20 24.68
C GLU A 57 16.87 -19.70 25.79
N ARG A 58 16.68 -20.48 26.86
CA ARG A 58 15.88 -20.05 28.02
C ARG A 58 16.48 -18.85 28.74
N ALA A 59 17.81 -18.83 28.90
CA ALA A 59 18.50 -17.69 29.50
C ALA A 59 18.38 -16.45 28.61
N ALA A 60 18.56 -16.60 27.30
CA ALA A 60 18.40 -15.51 26.33
C ALA A 60 16.96 -14.99 26.27
N ALA A 61 15.95 -15.86 26.41
CA ALA A 61 14.54 -15.47 26.46
C ALA A 61 14.15 -14.77 27.76
N TYR A 62 14.75 -15.20 28.89
CA TYR A 62 14.61 -14.51 30.16
C TYR A 62 15.30 -13.14 30.13
N ASP A 63 16.45 -13.07 29.46
CA ASP A 63 17.16 -11.84 29.12
C ASP A 63 16.39 -10.95 28.11
N GLY A 64 16.81 -9.70 27.91
CA GLY A 64 16.27 -8.80 26.89
C GLY A 64 15.17 -7.83 27.34
N LEU A 65 15.29 -7.32 28.57
CA LEU A 65 14.61 -6.08 28.96
C LEU A 65 15.14 -4.85 28.20
N GLY A 66 16.37 -4.89 27.69
CA GLY A 66 16.97 -3.77 26.96
C GLY A 66 17.04 -2.51 27.84
N SER A 67 16.46 -1.41 27.37
CA SER A 67 16.30 -0.16 28.13
C SER A 67 15.05 -0.10 29.00
N GLU A 68 14.16 -1.09 28.91
CA GLU A 68 12.88 -1.09 29.62
C GLU A 68 13.03 -1.43 31.11
N SER A 69 12.04 -0.97 31.89
CA SER A 69 11.92 -1.20 33.32
C SER A 69 11.51 -2.64 33.66
N LEU A 70 12.17 -3.26 34.65
CA LEU A 70 11.77 -4.56 35.17
C LEU A 70 10.45 -4.49 35.94
N VAL A 71 10.31 -3.46 36.77
CA VAL A 71 9.18 -3.24 37.69
C VAL A 71 8.37 -2.05 37.20
N ILE A 72 7.06 -2.25 37.05
CA ILE A 72 6.11 -1.25 36.54
C ILE A 72 5.15 -0.75 37.63
N SER A 73 4.88 -1.55 38.65
CA SER A 73 3.91 -1.21 39.67
C SER A 73 4.18 -1.93 40.99
N ARG A 74 3.72 -1.33 42.08
CA ARG A 74 3.61 -1.90 43.41
C ARG A 74 2.14 -2.05 43.79
N VAL A 75 1.79 -3.18 44.37
CA VAL A 75 0.46 -3.48 44.91
C VAL A 75 0.59 -3.97 46.35
N ASP A 76 -0.13 -3.34 47.27
CA ASP A 76 -0.27 -3.85 48.64
C ASP A 76 -1.62 -4.56 48.77
N ALA A 77 -1.60 -5.88 48.98
CA ALA A 77 -2.77 -6.74 49.06
C ALA A 77 -2.53 -7.89 50.07
N PRO A 78 -3.58 -8.45 50.70
CA PRO A 78 -3.44 -9.62 51.56
C PRO A 78 -2.89 -10.83 50.79
N ASP A 79 -2.16 -11.69 51.48
CA ASP A 79 -1.62 -12.92 50.91
C ASP A 79 -2.69 -14.02 50.99
N GLU A 80 -3.14 -14.53 49.83
CA GLU A 80 -4.15 -15.61 49.76
C GLU A 80 -3.63 -16.91 50.41
N ASP A 81 -2.30 -17.12 50.41
CA ASP A 81 -1.66 -18.34 50.93
C ASP A 81 -1.42 -18.30 52.46
N GLU A 82 -1.49 -17.12 53.09
CA GLU A 82 -1.35 -16.93 54.55
C GLU A 82 -2.50 -16.09 55.14
N PRO A 83 -3.74 -16.61 55.17
CA PRO A 83 -4.90 -15.87 55.67
C PRO A 83 -4.72 -15.54 57.17
N GLY A 84 -4.55 -14.27 57.48
CA GLY A 84 -4.40 -13.74 58.86
C GLY A 84 -3.15 -12.90 59.12
N ARG A 85 -2.19 -12.88 58.17
CA ARG A 85 -1.07 -11.93 58.19
C ARG A 85 -1.52 -10.59 57.58
N GLY A 86 -1.02 -9.47 58.10
CA GLY A 86 -1.30 -8.14 57.54
C GLY A 86 -0.92 -8.02 56.05
N PRO A 87 -1.32 -6.94 55.36
CA PRO A 87 -1.13 -6.80 53.92
C PRO A 87 0.35 -6.93 53.52
N LYS A 88 0.59 -7.63 52.41
CA LYS A 88 1.91 -7.88 51.84
C LYS A 88 2.14 -6.97 50.64
N THR A 89 3.35 -6.47 50.49
CA THR A 89 3.76 -5.68 49.32
C THR A 89 4.22 -6.61 48.20
N TRP A 90 3.61 -6.43 47.04
CA TRP A 90 3.92 -7.12 45.80
C TRP A 90 4.44 -6.12 44.77
N TYR A 91 5.45 -6.50 44.01
CA TYR A 91 5.91 -5.74 42.84
C TYR A 91 5.46 -6.48 41.59
N VAL A 92 4.86 -5.76 40.65
CA VAL A 92 4.41 -6.27 39.36
C VAL A 92 5.38 -5.77 38.29
N GLY A 93 5.75 -6.66 37.37
CA GLY A 93 6.78 -6.38 36.37
C GLY A 93 6.68 -7.19 35.10
N ARG A 94 7.59 -6.91 34.16
CA ARG A 94 7.68 -7.53 32.83
C ARG A 94 8.25 -8.94 32.85
N ARG A 95 8.87 -9.35 33.96
CA ARG A 95 9.42 -10.68 34.18
C ARG A 95 9.01 -11.19 35.55
N ALA A 96 8.72 -12.48 35.62
CA ALA A 96 8.62 -13.17 36.90
C ALA A 96 10.04 -13.30 37.48
N VAL A 97 10.28 -12.72 38.65
CA VAL A 97 11.57 -12.79 39.34
C VAL A 97 11.37 -13.40 40.71
N SER A 98 12.16 -14.41 41.05
CA SER A 98 12.22 -14.99 42.38
C SER A 98 13.63 -14.96 42.93
N ASP A 99 13.75 -14.90 44.25
CA ASP A 99 15.03 -14.98 44.94
C ASP A 99 15.61 -16.39 44.75
N VAL A 100 16.83 -16.50 44.23
CA VAL A 100 17.47 -17.79 43.94
C VAL A 100 17.68 -18.63 45.21
N ARG A 101 17.86 -17.99 46.36
CA ARG A 101 18.15 -18.64 47.64
C ARG A 101 16.87 -19.04 48.37
N THR A 102 15.92 -18.12 48.51
CA THR A 102 14.69 -18.38 49.29
C THR A 102 13.55 -18.93 48.45
N ARG A 103 13.62 -18.77 47.12
CA ARG A 103 12.56 -19.09 46.14
C ARG A 103 11.30 -18.23 46.29
N ASP A 104 11.34 -17.19 47.11
CA ASP A 104 10.25 -16.23 47.26
C ASP A 104 10.07 -15.42 45.98
N THR A 105 8.82 -15.13 45.63
CA THR A 105 8.50 -14.25 44.50
C THR A 105 8.83 -12.81 44.87
N VAL A 106 9.70 -12.19 44.08
CA VAL A 106 10.12 -10.78 44.23
C VAL A 106 9.35 -9.88 43.27
N VAL A 107 9.18 -10.33 42.03
CA VAL A 107 8.40 -9.64 41.00
C VAL A 107 7.37 -10.60 40.41
N VAL A 108 6.10 -10.25 40.54
CA VAL A 108 4.96 -10.93 39.94
C VAL A 108 4.85 -10.49 38.48
N LEU A 109 4.68 -11.46 37.58
CA LEU A 109 4.49 -11.15 36.17
C LEU A 109 3.14 -10.46 35.95
N TRP A 110 3.14 -9.37 35.16
CA TRP A 110 1.93 -8.58 34.88
C TRP A 110 0.81 -9.39 34.21
N THR A 111 1.14 -10.44 33.45
CA THR A 111 0.16 -11.34 32.82
C THR A 111 -0.39 -12.41 33.76
N SER A 112 0.05 -12.46 35.02
CA SER A 112 -0.43 -13.47 35.98
C SER A 112 -1.89 -13.22 36.36
N ARG A 113 -2.59 -14.29 36.76
CA ARG A 113 -3.99 -14.19 37.22
C ARG A 113 -4.15 -13.28 38.44
N LEU A 114 -3.15 -13.24 39.33
CA LEU A 114 -3.10 -12.33 40.48
C LEU A 114 -3.00 -10.88 40.04
N ALA A 115 -2.05 -10.57 39.15
CA ALA A 115 -1.88 -9.22 38.61
C ALA A 115 -3.15 -8.73 37.90
N ARG A 116 -3.83 -9.60 37.14
CA ARG A 116 -5.13 -9.28 36.52
C ARG A 116 -6.16 -8.82 37.53
N LYS A 117 -6.39 -9.59 38.61
CA LYS A 117 -7.32 -9.19 39.69
C LYS A 117 -6.98 -7.80 40.24
N TRP A 118 -5.68 -7.53 40.41
CA TRP A 118 -5.23 -6.23 40.91
C TRP A 118 -5.41 -5.10 39.92
N PHE A 119 -5.28 -5.31 38.61
CA PHE A 119 -5.55 -4.31 37.58
C PHE A 119 -7.05 -4.03 37.37
N GLU A 120 -7.92 -5.02 37.61
CA GLU A 120 -9.38 -4.85 37.55
C GLU A 120 -9.95 -4.02 38.72
N ALA A 121 -9.20 -3.89 39.83
CA ALA A 121 -9.61 -3.11 41.00
C ALA A 121 -9.79 -1.62 40.68
N LEU A 122 -10.81 -1.01 41.27
CA LEU A 122 -11.18 0.41 41.10
C LEU A 122 -10.84 1.22 42.36
N PRO A 123 -10.56 2.53 42.26
CA PRO A 123 -10.43 3.39 43.45
C PRO A 123 -11.68 3.36 44.35
N ASP A 124 -12.88 3.36 43.75
CA ASP A 124 -14.17 3.34 44.45
C ASP A 124 -14.64 1.93 44.85
N ALA A 125 -14.00 0.89 44.29
CA ALA A 125 -14.25 -0.51 44.60
C ALA A 125 -12.92 -1.28 44.57
N PRO A 126 -12.03 -1.04 45.54
CA PRO A 126 -10.64 -1.53 45.48
C PRO A 126 -10.52 -3.02 45.78
N GLY A 127 -11.60 -3.65 46.27
CA GLY A 127 -11.59 -5.05 46.66
C GLY A 127 -10.56 -5.29 47.77
N GLU A 128 -9.59 -6.15 47.48
CA GLU A 128 -8.51 -6.53 48.42
C GLU A 128 -7.27 -5.65 48.28
N VAL A 129 -7.22 -4.76 47.28
CA VAL A 129 -6.06 -3.89 47.01
C VAL A 129 -6.11 -2.68 47.93
N LEU A 130 -5.12 -2.53 48.81
CA LEU A 130 -5.03 -1.38 49.73
C LEU A 130 -4.27 -0.20 49.15
N LEU A 131 -3.25 -0.50 48.34
CA LEU A 131 -2.46 0.47 47.60
C LEU A 131 -2.14 -0.10 46.22
N ARG A 132 -2.37 0.69 45.17
CA ARG A 132 -1.83 0.42 43.83
C ARG A 132 -1.04 1.64 43.39
N ARG A 133 0.28 1.46 43.27
CA ARG A 133 1.25 2.49 42.87
C ARG A 133 1.85 2.11 41.52
N GLN A 134 1.76 2.98 40.54
CA GLN A 134 2.54 2.88 39.31
C GLN A 134 3.92 3.50 39.54
N LEU A 135 4.96 2.84 39.04
CA LEU A 135 6.34 3.28 39.17
C LEU A 135 6.87 3.65 37.79
N ARG A 136 7.48 4.83 37.68
CA ARG A 136 8.26 5.22 36.50
C ARG A 136 9.70 4.87 36.73
N CYS A 137 10.20 3.93 35.94
CA CYS A 137 11.56 3.47 36.03
C CYS A 137 12.26 3.62 34.67
N VAL A 138 13.47 4.16 34.67
CA VAL A 138 14.37 4.05 33.52
C VAL A 138 15.41 3.00 33.87
N GLN A 139 15.28 1.83 33.26
CA GLN A 139 15.98 0.62 33.69
C GLN A 139 15.78 0.40 35.21
N ARG A 140 16.88 0.46 35.98
CA ARG A 140 16.88 0.27 37.43
C ARG A 140 16.55 1.52 38.24
N VAL A 141 16.48 2.69 37.62
CA VAL A 141 16.33 3.96 38.35
C VAL A 141 14.85 4.36 38.42
N VAL A 142 14.31 4.52 39.62
CA VAL A 142 12.97 5.04 39.89
C VAL A 142 13.01 6.56 39.77
N GLU A 143 12.44 7.09 38.71
CA GLU A 143 12.36 8.54 38.49
C GLU A 143 11.14 9.14 39.21
N ASP A 144 10.02 8.42 39.21
CA ASP A 144 8.77 8.93 39.78
C ASP A 144 7.75 7.82 40.13
N TYR A 145 6.65 8.19 40.79
CA TYR A 145 5.53 7.29 41.06
C TYR A 145 4.17 8.00 41.06
N PHE A 146 3.11 7.20 40.89
CA PHE A 146 1.71 7.64 40.98
C PHE A 146 0.87 6.62 41.75
N ASP A 147 0.07 7.09 42.71
CA ASP A 147 -0.83 6.24 43.50
C ASP A 147 -2.25 6.29 42.92
N GLU A 148 -2.66 5.18 42.32
CA GLU A 148 -3.96 5.04 41.65
C GLU A 148 -5.08 4.62 42.63
N ILE A 149 -4.74 3.74 43.59
CA ILE A 149 -5.62 3.36 44.70
C ILE A 149 -4.89 3.66 45.99
N THR A 150 -5.52 4.42 46.88
CA THR A 150 -5.04 4.65 48.24
C THR A 150 -6.18 4.40 49.22
N ALA A 151 -5.94 3.64 50.28
CA ALA A 151 -6.91 3.53 51.38
C ALA A 151 -7.23 4.93 51.94
N ALA A 152 -8.51 5.33 51.88
CA ALA A 152 -8.97 6.59 52.45
C ALA A 152 -8.63 6.67 53.94
N ALA A 153 -8.08 7.80 54.38
CA ALA A 153 -7.92 8.08 55.80
C ALA A 153 -9.28 7.93 56.51
N PRO A 154 -9.33 7.35 57.72
CA PRO A 154 -10.60 7.15 58.41
C PRO A 154 -11.29 8.51 58.61
N VAL A 155 -12.46 8.67 57.99
CA VAL A 155 -13.34 9.80 58.22
C VAL A 155 -13.60 9.88 59.73
N PRO A 156 -13.46 11.04 60.40
CA PRO A 156 -13.75 11.14 61.82
C PRO A 156 -15.22 10.77 62.03
N GLN A 157 -15.46 9.72 62.82
CA GLN A 157 -16.81 9.28 63.15
C GLN A 157 -17.61 10.44 63.74
N PRO A 158 -18.81 10.75 63.22
CA PRO A 158 -19.72 11.65 63.91
C PRO A 158 -20.15 11.00 65.23
N ARG A 159 -20.10 11.77 66.32
CA ARG A 159 -20.50 11.37 67.67
C ARG A 159 -21.94 10.83 67.68
N PRO A 160 -22.25 9.82 68.52
CA PRO A 160 -23.59 9.28 68.62
C PRO A 160 -24.45 10.08 69.60
N ALA A 161 -25.68 10.38 69.21
CA ALA A 161 -26.86 10.64 70.05
C ALA A 161 -28.07 10.72 69.10
N ALA A 162 -29.24 10.15 69.34
CA ALA A 162 -29.79 9.19 70.30
C ALA A 162 -31.18 8.79 69.75
N GLU A 163 -31.65 7.56 70.06
CA GLU A 163 -33.06 7.16 70.29
C GLU A 163 -34.12 7.42 69.18
N ASP A 164 -35.07 6.54 68.83
CA ASP A 164 -35.48 5.23 69.31
C ASP A 164 -36.59 4.68 68.38
N ALA A 165 -36.90 3.39 68.58
CA ALA A 165 -38.20 2.72 68.37
C ALA A 165 -38.53 2.00 67.03
N GLN A 166 -38.13 0.71 67.01
CA GLN A 166 -39.01 -0.47 67.00
C GLN A 166 -40.01 -0.73 65.85
N ARG A 167 -39.82 -1.86 65.14
CA ARG A 167 -40.73 -3.02 65.30
C ARG A 167 -40.10 -4.35 64.87
N GLU A 168 -40.45 -5.36 65.65
CA GLU A 168 -39.87 -6.70 65.75
C GLU A 168 -40.11 -7.63 64.56
N ALA A 169 -39.20 -8.59 64.47
CA ALA A 169 -39.12 -9.68 63.53
C ALA A 169 -39.94 -10.93 63.92
N ARG A 170 -40.01 -11.86 62.96
CA ARG A 170 -40.00 -13.35 63.05
C ARG A 170 -41.22 -14.03 62.38
N PRO A 171 -41.16 -15.35 62.09
CA PRO A 171 -40.11 -16.13 61.41
C PRO A 171 -40.71 -17.18 60.44
N THR A 172 -39.94 -17.81 59.53
CA THR A 172 -40.00 -19.29 59.24
C THR A 172 -39.03 -19.73 58.11
N GLU A 173 -38.13 -20.66 58.45
CA GLU A 173 -37.70 -21.78 57.57
C GLU A 173 -38.65 -23.00 57.84
N PRO A 174 -38.62 -24.18 57.15
CA PRO A 174 -37.66 -24.72 56.16
C PRO A 174 -38.28 -25.55 54.97
N ALA A 175 -37.38 -26.06 54.09
CA ALA A 175 -37.39 -27.38 53.43
C ALA A 175 -37.83 -27.57 51.93
N ALA A 176 -36.81 -27.90 51.10
CA ALA A 176 -36.60 -29.16 50.37
C ALA A 176 -37.09 -29.41 48.90
N VAL A 177 -36.13 -29.96 48.11
CA VAL A 177 -36.19 -30.79 46.86
C VAL A 177 -36.75 -30.11 45.58
N THR A 178 -36.21 -30.15 44.34
CA THR A 178 -35.56 -31.22 43.55
C THR A 178 -35.03 -30.65 42.19
N GLN A 179 -33.97 -31.28 41.66
CA GLN A 179 -33.64 -31.53 40.22
C GLN A 179 -33.09 -30.45 39.26
N LYS A 180 -32.04 -30.93 38.56
CA LYS A 180 -31.28 -30.42 37.39
C LYS A 180 -32.05 -29.60 36.35
N GLY A 181 -31.44 -28.48 35.93
CA GLY A 181 -31.68 -27.78 34.67
C GLY A 181 -30.65 -26.66 34.48
N GLU A 182 -30.05 -26.60 33.28
CA GLU A 182 -29.13 -25.62 32.67
C GLU A 182 -28.65 -24.38 33.47
N ALA A 183 -27.35 -24.10 33.37
CA ALA A 183 -26.75 -22.85 33.84
C ALA A 183 -27.30 -21.64 33.05
N PRO A 184 -27.80 -20.58 33.71
CA PRO A 184 -28.31 -19.40 33.03
C PRO A 184 -27.17 -18.50 32.52
N SER A 185 -27.33 -18.00 31.30
CA SER A 185 -26.53 -16.92 30.71
C SER A 185 -26.53 -15.68 31.62
N PRO A 186 -25.46 -14.85 31.60
CA PRO A 186 -25.40 -13.63 32.41
C PRO A 186 -26.57 -12.69 32.07
N PRO A 187 -27.14 -11.97 33.05
CA PRO A 187 -28.30 -11.12 32.82
C PRO A 187 -27.92 -9.96 31.90
N VAL A 188 -28.76 -9.72 30.90
CA VAL A 188 -28.69 -8.54 30.04
C VAL A 188 -28.84 -7.28 30.91
N PRO A 189 -27.94 -6.29 30.80
CA PRO A 189 -27.97 -5.10 31.64
C PRO A 189 -29.30 -4.36 31.46
N THR A 190 -29.91 -3.93 32.56
CA THR A 190 -31.17 -3.19 32.53
C THR A 190 -30.95 -1.79 31.94
N PRO A 191 -31.99 -1.13 31.41
CA PRO A 191 -31.89 0.27 30.96
C PRO A 191 -31.35 1.22 32.05
N SER A 192 -31.58 0.89 33.32
CA SER A 192 -31.03 1.59 34.49
C SER A 192 -29.52 1.37 34.68
N ASP A 193 -29.02 0.17 34.39
CA ASP A 193 -27.59 -0.15 34.38
C ASP A 193 -26.88 0.57 33.24
N ILE A 194 -27.50 0.60 32.06
CA ILE A 194 -27.00 1.33 30.88
C ILE A 194 -26.97 2.84 31.17
N ALA A 195 -28.01 3.40 31.78
CA ALA A 195 -28.04 4.81 32.17
C ALA A 195 -27.02 5.15 33.27
N ARG A 196 -26.68 4.20 34.17
CA ARG A 196 -25.64 4.38 35.19
C ARG A 196 -24.24 4.33 34.58
N ILE A 197 -24.00 3.44 33.62
CA ILE A 197 -22.75 3.33 32.86
C ILE A 197 -22.54 4.60 32.00
N GLN A 198 -23.60 5.09 31.34
CA GLN A 198 -23.54 6.29 30.50
C GLN A 198 -23.40 7.61 31.29
N ARG A 199 -23.74 7.63 32.59
CA ARG A 199 -23.59 8.81 33.46
C ARG A 199 -22.25 8.89 34.18
N GLN A 200 -21.36 7.90 34.03
CA GLN A 200 -20.01 8.00 34.54
C GLN A 200 -19.22 8.98 33.68
N LYS A 201 -18.93 10.17 34.23
CA LYS A 201 -17.91 11.07 33.67
C LYS A 201 -16.64 10.25 33.47
N PRO A 202 -16.00 10.29 32.28
CA PRO A 202 -14.67 9.74 32.11
C PRO A 202 -13.76 10.31 33.20
N LEU A 203 -13.05 9.45 33.93
CA LEU A 203 -12.01 9.87 34.86
C LEU A 203 -11.05 10.78 34.09
N GLN A 204 -10.79 11.99 34.61
CA GLN A 204 -9.76 12.87 34.03
C GLN A 204 -8.44 12.09 34.02
N PRO A 205 -7.66 12.15 32.92
CA PRO A 205 -6.41 11.42 32.84
C PRO A 205 -5.43 11.93 33.89
N ASP A 206 -4.80 11.00 34.61
CA ASP A 206 -3.83 11.31 35.65
C ASP A 206 -2.59 12.01 35.07
N ASP A 207 -2.07 13.02 35.78
CA ASP A 207 -0.93 13.86 35.37
C ASP A 207 0.34 13.03 35.06
N PHE A 208 0.47 11.85 35.68
CA PHE A 208 1.52 10.88 35.40
C PHE A 208 1.43 10.30 33.98
N LEU A 209 0.24 9.86 33.56
CA LEU A 209 -0.02 9.33 32.23
C LEU A 209 0.25 10.38 31.15
N LEU A 210 -0.20 11.62 31.38
CA LEU A 210 0.00 12.72 30.44
C LEU A 210 1.49 13.02 30.21
N ARG A 211 2.31 12.98 31.26
CA ARG A 211 3.77 13.18 31.16
C ARG A 211 4.47 12.06 30.40
N GLU A 212 4.07 10.81 30.59
CA GLU A 212 4.68 9.69 29.87
C GLU A 212 4.37 9.75 28.37
N LEU A 213 3.15 10.16 28.02
CA LEU A 213 2.73 10.38 26.64
C LEU A 213 3.40 11.58 25.96
N GLN A 214 3.96 12.54 26.72
CA GLN A 214 4.63 13.74 26.22
C GLN A 214 6.12 13.55 25.85
N ARG A 215 6.71 12.40 26.19
CA ARG A 215 8.11 12.08 25.85
C ARG A 215 8.29 11.97 24.34
N SER A 216 9.46 12.40 23.88
CA SER A 216 9.83 12.37 22.46
C SER A 216 9.98 10.93 21.96
N ARG A 217 9.63 10.73 20.69
CA ARG A 217 9.65 9.42 20.03
C ARG A 217 10.84 9.36 19.09
N SER A 218 11.64 8.30 19.17
CA SER A 218 12.78 8.05 18.27
C SER A 218 12.35 7.49 16.91
N GLY A 219 11.21 7.92 16.38
CA GLY A 219 10.66 7.43 15.10
C GLY A 219 9.99 6.05 15.13
N SER A 220 9.89 5.40 16.30
CA SER A 220 9.06 4.20 16.52
C SER A 220 8.02 4.43 17.62
N MET A 221 6.95 3.66 17.58
CA MET A 221 5.91 3.64 18.62
C MET A 221 6.55 3.14 19.93
N ARG A 222 6.32 3.80 21.08
CA ARG A 222 6.75 3.26 22.39
C ARG A 222 5.69 2.32 22.98
N ASP A 223 6.16 1.37 23.78
CA ASP A 223 5.35 0.40 24.51
C ASP A 223 4.45 1.11 25.55
N ILE A 224 3.28 0.53 25.81
CA ILE A 224 2.22 1.12 26.64
C ILE A 224 2.11 0.49 28.02
N VAL A 225 2.92 -0.49 28.41
CA VAL A 225 2.65 -1.29 29.64
C VAL A 225 2.44 -0.42 30.88
N GLU A 226 3.22 0.65 30.99
CA GLU A 226 3.15 1.61 32.10
C GLU A 226 1.86 2.47 32.06
N THR A 227 1.07 2.34 30.99
CA THR A 227 -0.10 3.15 30.65
C THR A 227 -1.35 2.35 30.27
N ILE A 228 -1.32 1.00 30.32
CA ILE A 228 -2.48 0.16 29.96
C ILE A 228 -3.62 0.45 30.94
N ARG A 229 -4.74 0.92 30.39
CA ARG A 229 -5.96 1.18 31.16
C ARG A 229 -6.81 -0.08 31.27
N ARG A 230 -7.79 -0.04 32.17
CA ARG A 230 -8.67 -1.19 32.47
C ARG A 230 -9.43 -1.69 31.24
N ASP A 231 -10.03 -0.79 30.48
CA ASP A 231 -10.75 -1.08 29.24
C ASP A 231 -9.86 -1.83 28.23
N GLN A 232 -8.59 -1.44 28.13
CA GLN A 232 -7.60 -2.13 27.32
C GLN A 232 -7.19 -3.49 27.92
N MET A 233 -7.04 -3.60 29.25
CA MET A 233 -6.69 -4.85 29.93
C MET A 233 -7.80 -5.92 29.81
N ASP A 234 -9.07 -5.52 29.84
CA ASP A 234 -10.20 -6.43 29.64
C ASP A 234 -10.15 -7.06 28.22
N LEU A 235 -9.73 -6.31 27.21
CA LEU A 235 -9.51 -6.82 25.84
C LEU A 235 -8.28 -7.72 25.74
N VAL A 236 -7.19 -7.33 26.41
CA VAL A 236 -5.95 -8.14 26.48
C VAL A 236 -6.25 -9.52 27.07
N THR A 237 -7.04 -9.56 28.15
CA THR A 237 -7.29 -10.77 28.94
C THR A 237 -8.64 -11.45 28.65
N GLY A 238 -9.35 -10.99 27.61
CA GLY A 238 -10.62 -11.57 27.14
C GLY A 238 -10.46 -13.01 26.65
N SER A 239 -11.58 -13.67 26.33
CA SER A 239 -11.65 -15.09 25.92
C SER A 239 -10.58 -15.45 24.88
N PRO A 240 -9.76 -16.49 25.10
CA PRO A 240 -8.67 -16.87 24.18
C PRO A 240 -9.15 -17.60 22.92
N SER A 241 -10.40 -18.09 22.91
CA SER A 241 -10.98 -18.87 21.80
C SER A 241 -11.71 -18.04 20.75
N ASP A 242 -12.05 -16.79 21.08
CA ASP A 242 -13.00 -16.02 20.28
C ASP A 242 -12.27 -15.21 19.20
N ILE A 243 -12.97 -14.93 18.10
CA ILE A 243 -12.53 -13.93 17.12
C ILE A 243 -12.92 -12.55 17.65
N LEU A 244 -11.94 -11.84 18.18
CA LEU A 244 -12.11 -10.50 18.73
C LEU A 244 -11.81 -9.46 17.66
N VAL A 245 -12.78 -8.61 17.32
CA VAL A 245 -12.56 -7.42 16.49
C VAL A 245 -12.47 -6.20 17.40
N VAL A 246 -11.34 -5.50 17.40
CA VAL A 246 -11.12 -4.26 18.15
C VAL A 246 -11.20 -3.08 17.20
N GLN A 247 -12.35 -2.42 17.18
CA GLN A 247 -12.58 -1.16 16.49
C GLN A 247 -12.11 -0.01 17.38
N GLY A 248 -11.25 0.87 16.88
CA GLY A 248 -10.87 2.07 17.63
C GLY A 248 -10.28 3.14 16.74
N GLY A 249 -10.53 4.40 17.06
CA GLY A 249 -10.00 5.51 16.26
C GLY A 249 -8.52 5.84 16.54
N PRO A 250 -7.99 6.94 15.98
CA PRO A 250 -6.60 7.35 16.17
C PRO A 250 -6.23 7.50 17.65
N GLY A 251 -5.03 7.02 18.03
CA GLY A 251 -4.46 7.21 19.36
C GLY A 251 -5.10 6.43 20.51
N THR A 252 -5.99 5.48 20.23
CA THR A 252 -6.66 4.64 21.23
C THR A 252 -5.83 3.43 21.71
N GLY A 253 -4.68 3.17 21.08
CA GLY A 253 -3.74 2.12 21.50
C GLY A 253 -4.04 0.70 20.99
N LYS A 254 -4.88 0.53 19.96
CA LYS A 254 -5.27 -0.78 19.38
C LYS A 254 -4.12 -1.74 19.14
N SER A 255 -3.10 -1.33 18.40
CA SER A 255 -1.97 -2.18 18.01
C SER A 255 -1.26 -2.72 19.25
N ALA A 256 -1.10 -1.87 20.26
CA ALA A 256 -0.49 -2.24 21.51
C ALA A 256 -1.38 -3.20 22.32
N VAL A 257 -2.71 -3.01 22.38
CA VAL A 257 -3.64 -4.01 22.94
C VAL A 257 -3.44 -5.39 22.28
N GLY A 258 -3.29 -5.42 20.95
CA GLY A 258 -3.00 -6.67 20.21
C GLY A 258 -1.71 -7.36 20.66
N LEU A 259 -0.61 -6.63 20.78
CA LEU A 259 0.68 -7.19 21.20
C LEU A 259 0.67 -7.65 22.65
N HIS A 260 0.04 -6.88 23.53
CA HIS A 260 -0.16 -7.25 24.93
C HIS A 260 -1.00 -8.53 25.07
N ARG A 261 -2.04 -8.68 24.24
CA ARG A 261 -2.83 -9.90 24.15
C ARG A 261 -2.01 -11.10 23.70
N VAL A 262 -1.12 -10.95 22.72
CA VAL A 262 -0.19 -12.02 22.31
C VAL A 262 0.64 -12.50 23.51
N THR A 263 1.26 -11.57 24.25
CA THR A 263 2.05 -11.93 25.43
C THR A 263 1.21 -12.59 26.52
N TRP A 264 -0.01 -12.10 26.76
CA TRP A 264 -0.92 -12.71 27.73
C TRP A 264 -1.29 -14.15 27.35
N LEU A 265 -1.61 -14.40 26.07
CA LEU A 265 -1.95 -15.72 25.55
C LEU A 265 -0.79 -16.71 25.70
N VAL A 266 0.44 -16.29 25.39
CA VAL A 266 1.63 -17.13 25.51
C VAL A 266 1.95 -17.41 26.98
N ASN A 267 1.99 -16.39 27.84
CA ASN A 267 2.37 -16.56 29.25
C ASN A 267 1.36 -17.38 30.06
N ASN A 268 0.10 -17.47 29.59
CA ASN A 268 -0.94 -18.28 30.22
C ASN A 268 -1.13 -19.65 29.54
N ASN A 269 -0.20 -20.08 28.67
CA ASN A 269 -0.19 -21.36 27.98
C ASN A 269 -1.42 -21.63 27.11
N HIS A 270 -2.04 -20.59 26.55
CA HIS A 270 -3.11 -20.77 25.56
C HIS A 270 -2.54 -21.18 24.20
N PHE A 271 -1.41 -20.59 23.82
CA PHE A 271 -0.70 -20.88 22.57
C PHE A 271 0.81 -20.82 22.81
N THR A 272 1.61 -21.52 21.99
CA THR A 272 3.06 -21.29 21.96
C THR A 272 3.35 -20.09 21.05
N ALA A 273 4.46 -19.38 21.27
CA ALA A 273 4.79 -18.20 20.46
C ALA A 273 4.91 -18.52 18.95
N GLN A 274 5.40 -19.72 18.62
CA GLN A 274 5.53 -20.19 17.23
C GLN A 274 4.19 -20.54 16.58
N ASP A 275 3.13 -20.72 17.37
CA ASP A 275 1.76 -20.95 16.90
C ASP A 275 1.00 -19.63 16.64
N ILE A 276 1.63 -18.48 16.90
CA ILE A 276 1.04 -17.16 16.68
C ILE A 276 1.60 -16.52 15.41
N LEU A 277 0.71 -15.93 14.62
CA LEU A 277 1.04 -15.08 13.47
C LEU A 277 0.54 -13.64 13.72
N VAL A 278 1.45 -12.68 13.61
CA VAL A 278 1.13 -11.24 13.61
C VAL A 278 1.26 -10.72 12.18
N VAL A 279 0.18 -10.16 11.65
CA VAL A 279 0.11 -9.60 10.30
C VAL A 279 0.05 -8.09 10.39
N GLY A 280 1.03 -7.43 9.78
CA GLY A 280 1.15 -5.97 9.79
C GLY A 280 1.07 -5.33 8.41
N PRO A 281 0.77 -4.02 8.32
CA PRO A 281 0.62 -3.30 7.05
C PRO A 281 1.97 -3.03 6.35
N HIS A 282 3.04 -2.75 7.11
CA HIS A 282 4.36 -2.35 6.59
C HIS A 282 5.51 -2.80 7.50
N GLN A 283 6.75 -2.71 6.98
CA GLN A 283 7.95 -3.21 7.67
C GLN A 283 8.24 -2.48 8.98
N ARG A 284 8.03 -1.15 9.06
CA ARG A 284 8.30 -0.37 10.28
C ARG A 284 7.43 -0.84 11.46
N PHE A 285 6.18 -1.24 11.20
CA PHE A 285 5.33 -1.86 12.21
C PHE A 285 5.90 -3.19 12.69
N LEU A 286 6.40 -4.04 11.79
CA LEU A 286 6.98 -5.34 12.17
C LEU A 286 8.27 -5.17 12.97
N ASP A 287 9.08 -4.16 12.64
CA ASP A 287 10.28 -3.80 13.42
C ASP A 287 9.88 -3.38 14.85
N TYR A 288 8.77 -2.63 14.99
CA TYR A 288 8.18 -2.30 16.29
C TYR A 288 7.71 -3.55 17.05
N VAL A 289 7.00 -4.48 16.39
CA VAL A 289 6.60 -5.76 17.00
C VAL A 289 7.82 -6.54 17.49
N GLY A 290 8.90 -6.57 16.69
CA GLY A 290 10.17 -7.21 17.01
C GLY A 290 10.93 -6.54 18.15
N GLN A 291 10.67 -5.26 18.45
CA GLN A 291 11.23 -4.56 19.60
C GLN A 291 10.37 -4.75 20.87
N VAL A 292 9.04 -4.71 20.75
CA VAL A 292 8.13 -4.72 21.91
C VAL A 292 7.85 -6.11 22.46
N LEU A 293 7.56 -7.11 21.62
CA LEU A 293 7.23 -8.43 22.16
C LEU A 293 8.36 -9.01 23.04
N PRO A 294 9.66 -8.87 22.67
CA PRO A 294 10.74 -9.31 23.54
C PRO A 294 10.77 -8.58 24.88
N THR A 295 10.51 -7.27 24.94
CA THR A 295 10.49 -6.54 26.22
C THR A 295 9.32 -6.99 27.10
N LEU A 296 8.19 -7.37 26.51
CA LEU A 296 7.04 -7.97 27.20
C LEU A 296 7.27 -9.42 27.67
N GLY A 297 8.30 -10.09 27.15
CA GLY A 297 8.70 -11.44 27.55
C GLY A 297 8.27 -12.53 26.58
N THR A 298 7.88 -12.14 25.36
CA THR A 298 7.48 -13.07 24.30
C THR A 298 8.44 -12.93 23.13
N ARG A 299 9.09 -14.02 22.73
CA ARG A 299 10.00 -14.05 21.57
C ARG A 299 9.51 -15.08 20.56
N ASP A 300 10.13 -15.09 19.38
CA ASP A 300 9.91 -16.10 18.33
C ASP A 300 8.45 -16.16 17.82
N VAL A 301 7.75 -15.03 17.87
CA VAL A 301 6.44 -14.87 17.24
C VAL A 301 6.64 -14.61 15.74
N ASN A 302 5.86 -15.28 14.90
CA ASN A 302 5.92 -15.05 13.46
C ASN A 302 5.26 -13.71 13.14
N ALA A 303 6.03 -12.73 12.66
CA ALA A 303 5.51 -11.43 12.23
C ALA A 303 5.76 -11.27 10.72
N VAL A 304 4.71 -11.02 9.93
CA VAL A 304 4.78 -10.98 8.46
C VAL A 304 3.98 -9.79 7.94
N GLN A 305 4.50 -9.13 6.89
CA GLN A 305 3.75 -8.09 6.19
C GLN A 305 2.63 -8.73 5.37
N LEU A 306 1.43 -8.16 5.38
CA LEU A 306 0.27 -8.72 4.66
C LEU A 306 0.60 -9.11 3.20
N THR A 307 1.30 -8.26 2.46
CA THR A 307 1.68 -8.50 1.05
C THR A 307 2.63 -9.69 0.84
N ARG A 308 3.38 -10.10 1.88
CA ARG A 308 4.33 -11.23 1.85
C ARG A 308 3.72 -12.55 2.32
N LEU A 309 2.43 -12.57 2.66
CA LEU A 309 1.76 -13.77 3.14
C LEU A 309 1.61 -14.85 2.05
N TRP A 310 1.57 -14.43 0.78
CA TRP A 310 1.39 -15.29 -0.38
C TRP A 310 2.69 -15.46 -1.17
N ASP A 311 2.99 -16.70 -1.58
CA ASP A 311 4.28 -17.02 -2.19
C ASP A 311 4.50 -16.40 -3.58
N GLY A 312 5.65 -15.76 -3.73
CA GLY A 312 6.27 -15.35 -4.99
C GLY A 312 6.21 -13.86 -5.29
N GLU A 313 7.00 -13.43 -6.27
CA GLU A 313 7.22 -12.02 -6.58
C GLU A 313 5.99 -11.34 -7.22
N ILE A 314 5.76 -10.08 -6.87
CA ILE A 314 4.71 -9.26 -7.47
C ILE A 314 5.34 -8.52 -8.65
N LEU A 315 4.99 -8.94 -9.87
CA LEU A 315 5.60 -8.45 -11.11
C LEU A 315 4.66 -7.57 -11.93
N GLY A 316 3.37 -7.56 -11.59
CA GLY A 316 2.34 -6.77 -12.26
C GLY A 316 1.56 -5.85 -11.33
N ALA A 317 0.84 -4.91 -11.93
CA ALA A 317 -0.13 -4.05 -11.26
C ALA A 317 -1.52 -4.26 -11.89
N ASP A 318 -2.55 -4.28 -11.04
CA ASP A 318 -3.94 -4.37 -11.50
C ASP A 318 -4.51 -2.98 -11.77
N THR A 319 -5.43 -2.90 -12.74
CA THR A 319 -6.33 -1.75 -12.84
C THR A 319 -7.25 -1.72 -11.60
N PRO A 320 -7.76 -0.55 -11.19
CA PRO A 320 -8.66 -0.46 -10.03
C PRO A 320 -9.86 -1.41 -10.13
N GLN A 321 -10.45 -1.54 -11.32
CA GLN A 321 -11.58 -2.45 -11.56
C GLN A 321 -11.18 -3.92 -11.48
N ALA A 322 -10.05 -4.33 -12.07
CA ALA A 322 -9.57 -5.70 -11.96
C ALA A 322 -9.28 -6.07 -10.50
N ARG A 323 -8.64 -5.16 -9.75
CA ARG A 323 -8.36 -5.34 -8.32
C ARG A 323 -9.63 -5.53 -7.50
N LEU A 324 -10.66 -4.70 -7.73
CA LEU A 324 -11.95 -4.84 -7.05
C LEU A 324 -12.57 -6.22 -7.28
N VAL A 325 -12.58 -6.68 -8.53
CA VAL A 325 -13.20 -7.96 -8.90
C VAL A 325 -12.39 -9.15 -8.36
N LYS A 326 -11.06 -9.17 -8.57
CA LYS A 326 -10.19 -10.28 -8.12
C LYS A 326 -10.21 -10.48 -6.60
N SER A 327 -10.40 -9.38 -5.87
CA SER A 327 -10.32 -9.37 -4.41
C SER A 327 -11.68 -9.60 -3.73
N ASP A 328 -12.78 -9.54 -4.48
CA ASP A 328 -14.14 -9.83 -4.00
C ASP A 328 -14.39 -11.32 -3.80
N GLU A 329 -15.27 -11.67 -2.85
CA GLU A 329 -15.60 -13.07 -2.56
C GLU A 329 -16.21 -13.80 -3.76
N ARG A 330 -16.96 -13.10 -4.63
CA ARG A 330 -17.52 -13.67 -5.86
C ARG A 330 -16.46 -14.36 -6.73
N MET A 331 -15.21 -13.87 -6.69
CA MET A 331 -14.11 -14.47 -7.42
C MET A 331 -13.84 -15.92 -6.99
N ALA A 332 -14.00 -16.28 -5.71
CA ALA A 332 -13.86 -17.66 -5.26
C ALA A 332 -14.86 -18.61 -5.96
N ALA A 333 -16.09 -18.15 -6.22
CA ALA A 333 -17.08 -18.92 -6.95
C ALA A 333 -16.72 -19.08 -8.44
N VAL A 334 -16.18 -18.02 -9.08
CA VAL A 334 -15.66 -18.09 -10.45
C VAL A 334 -14.49 -19.06 -10.56
N LEU A 335 -13.53 -19.00 -9.62
CA LEU A 335 -12.38 -19.91 -9.57
C LEU A 335 -12.81 -21.36 -9.33
N ARG A 336 -13.81 -21.60 -8.47
CA ARG A 336 -14.41 -22.92 -8.30
C ARG A 336 -15.01 -23.43 -9.60
N ARG A 337 -15.86 -22.63 -10.27
CA ARG A 337 -16.45 -23.02 -11.57
C ARG A 337 -15.38 -23.26 -12.63
N ARG A 338 -14.31 -22.46 -12.66
CA ARG A 338 -13.16 -22.66 -13.53
C ARG A 338 -12.51 -24.03 -13.33
N VAL A 339 -12.35 -24.48 -12.09
CA VAL A 339 -11.81 -25.82 -11.76
C VAL A 339 -12.81 -26.92 -12.14
N GLU A 340 -14.10 -26.76 -11.82
CA GLU A 340 -15.12 -27.77 -12.18
C GLU A 340 -15.30 -27.94 -13.70
N ASN A 341 -15.15 -26.86 -14.46
CA ASN A 341 -15.27 -26.84 -15.93
C ASN A 341 -14.16 -27.64 -16.66
N GLU A 342 -13.12 -28.06 -15.94
CA GLU A 342 -12.08 -28.93 -16.51
C GLU A 342 -12.55 -30.37 -16.70
N CYS A 343 -13.54 -30.83 -15.93
CA CYS A 343 -14.13 -32.14 -16.12
C CYS A 343 -15.04 -32.14 -17.35
N ARG A 344 -14.75 -33.01 -18.32
CA ARG A 344 -15.41 -33.12 -19.63
C ARG A 344 -16.03 -34.51 -19.81
N PRO A 345 -17.24 -34.76 -19.29
CA PRO A 345 -17.93 -36.05 -19.45
C PRO A 345 -18.10 -36.46 -20.91
N GLU A 346 -18.30 -35.50 -21.82
CA GLU A 346 -18.43 -35.71 -23.27
C GLU A 346 -17.17 -36.33 -23.90
N ALA A 347 -16.01 -36.20 -23.28
CA ALA A 347 -14.78 -36.85 -23.77
C ALA A 347 -14.87 -38.38 -23.76
N LEU A 348 -15.77 -38.97 -22.97
CA LEU A 348 -16.02 -40.42 -22.96
C LEU A 348 -16.44 -40.93 -24.35
N ASP A 349 -17.15 -40.12 -25.14
CA ASP A 349 -17.68 -40.52 -26.45
C ASP A 349 -16.53 -40.89 -27.42
N THR A 350 -15.38 -40.23 -27.28
CA THR A 350 -14.18 -40.51 -28.09
C THR A 350 -13.39 -41.72 -27.64
N LEU A 351 -13.66 -42.22 -26.42
CA LEU A 351 -12.88 -43.28 -25.76
C LEU A 351 -13.63 -44.61 -25.67
N THR A 352 -14.95 -44.59 -25.81
CA THR A 352 -15.79 -45.79 -25.88
C THR A 352 -15.84 -46.32 -27.31
N SER A 353 -15.77 -47.64 -27.48
CA SER A 353 -15.95 -48.27 -28.80
C SER A 353 -17.43 -48.43 -29.12
N ALA A 354 -17.81 -48.27 -30.39
CA ALA A 354 -19.17 -48.46 -30.86
C ALA A 354 -19.70 -49.87 -30.51
N ALA A 355 -21.02 -49.95 -30.32
CA ALA A 355 -21.76 -51.17 -30.01
C ALA A 355 -21.37 -52.31 -30.96
N SER A 356 -21.05 -53.48 -30.41
CA SER A 356 -20.65 -54.64 -31.23
C SER A 356 -21.85 -55.38 -31.83
N TYR A 357 -23.07 -55.15 -31.31
CA TYR A 357 -24.34 -55.70 -31.78
C TYR A 357 -25.45 -54.65 -31.71
N GLU A 358 -26.52 -54.84 -32.49
CA GLU A 358 -27.70 -53.99 -32.49
C GLU A 358 -28.41 -54.09 -31.12
N GLY A 359 -28.35 -53.02 -30.32
CA GLY A 359 -28.88 -52.96 -28.95
C GLY A 359 -27.84 -52.99 -27.82
N ASP A 360 -26.54 -53.10 -28.12
CA ASP A 360 -25.45 -53.07 -27.13
C ASP A 360 -25.00 -51.62 -26.84
N GLU A 361 -24.59 -51.29 -25.62
CA GLU A 361 -24.14 -49.93 -25.29
C GLU A 361 -22.67 -49.72 -25.69
N ALA A 362 -22.29 -48.48 -26.03
CA ALA A 362 -20.89 -48.12 -26.21
C ALA A 362 -20.11 -48.43 -24.93
N ALA A 363 -18.99 -49.15 -25.06
CA ALA A 363 -18.25 -49.65 -23.92
C ALA A 363 -16.76 -49.27 -23.97
N PHE A 364 -16.21 -48.98 -22.81
CA PHE A 364 -14.79 -48.81 -22.60
C PHE A 364 -14.14 -50.17 -22.38
N ALA A 365 -13.13 -50.49 -23.20
CA ALA A 365 -12.46 -51.79 -23.16
C ALA A 365 -11.01 -51.67 -22.66
N VAL A 366 -10.66 -52.45 -21.65
CA VAL A 366 -9.31 -52.52 -21.07
C VAL A 366 -8.83 -53.96 -21.02
N THR A 367 -7.58 -54.19 -21.42
CA THR A 367 -6.96 -55.51 -21.33
C THR A 367 -6.11 -55.59 -20.06
N ALA A 368 -6.40 -56.58 -19.22
CA ALA A 368 -5.65 -56.90 -18.00
C ALA A 368 -5.07 -58.32 -18.13
N GLY A 369 -3.75 -58.43 -18.36
CA GLY A 369 -3.12 -59.68 -18.75
C GLY A 369 -3.64 -60.18 -20.11
N SER A 370 -4.36 -61.30 -20.11
CA SER A 370 -4.97 -61.91 -21.30
C SER A 370 -6.49 -61.71 -21.38
N THR A 371 -7.09 -61.02 -20.41
CA THR A 371 -8.55 -60.84 -20.32
C THR A 371 -8.92 -59.42 -20.74
N THR A 372 -9.90 -59.29 -21.64
CA THR A 372 -10.47 -57.99 -22.01
C THR A 372 -11.72 -57.73 -21.18
N LEU A 373 -11.70 -56.64 -20.42
CA LEU A 373 -12.79 -56.15 -19.58
C LEU A 373 -13.53 -55.07 -20.35
N ARG A 374 -14.87 -55.04 -20.26
CA ARG A 374 -15.71 -54.03 -20.90
C ARG A 374 -16.61 -53.40 -19.85
N ILE A 375 -16.65 -52.07 -19.83
CA ILE A 375 -17.56 -51.31 -18.96
C ILE A 375 -18.45 -50.43 -19.84
N PRO A 376 -19.79 -50.50 -19.71
CA PRO A 376 -20.71 -49.62 -20.42
C PRO A 376 -20.49 -48.14 -20.10
N ARG A 377 -20.79 -47.26 -21.04
CA ARG A 377 -20.68 -45.80 -20.87
C ARG A 377 -21.57 -45.28 -19.73
N SER A 378 -22.81 -45.75 -19.63
CA SER A 378 -23.75 -45.39 -18.57
C SER A 378 -23.19 -45.66 -17.17
N GLU A 379 -22.51 -46.80 -16.98
CA GLU A 379 -21.85 -47.12 -15.72
C GLU A 379 -20.66 -46.21 -15.44
N LEU A 380 -19.84 -45.88 -16.45
CA LEU A 380 -18.74 -44.94 -16.28
C LEU A 380 -19.22 -43.55 -15.89
N LEU A 381 -20.31 -43.08 -16.50
CA LEU A 381 -20.94 -41.82 -16.12
C LEU A 381 -21.49 -41.84 -14.70
N ALA A 382 -22.13 -42.94 -14.28
CA ALA A 382 -22.61 -43.07 -12.91
C ALA A 382 -21.47 -42.99 -11.88
N LEU A 383 -20.34 -43.67 -12.13
CA LEU A 383 -19.15 -43.58 -11.28
C LEU A 383 -18.53 -42.18 -11.29
N LEU A 384 -18.57 -41.51 -12.45
CA LEU A 384 -18.08 -40.14 -12.59
C LEU A 384 -18.93 -39.18 -11.76
N ASP A 385 -20.26 -39.26 -11.88
CA ASP A 385 -21.20 -38.41 -11.15
C ASP A 385 -21.15 -38.66 -9.64
N GLU A 386 -21.00 -39.93 -9.22
CA GLU A 386 -20.76 -40.30 -7.82
C GLU A 386 -19.50 -39.63 -7.26
N ALA A 387 -18.39 -39.70 -7.99
CA ALA A 387 -17.15 -39.08 -7.57
C ALA A 387 -17.20 -37.54 -7.60
N ARG A 388 -17.91 -36.95 -8.56
CA ARG A 388 -18.08 -35.48 -8.69
C ARG A 388 -18.94 -34.90 -7.56
N GLY A 389 -19.98 -35.63 -7.18
CA GLY A 389 -20.92 -35.22 -6.13
C GLY A 389 -20.39 -35.38 -4.70
N GLY A 390 -19.27 -36.08 -4.50
CA GLY A 390 -18.64 -36.21 -3.19
C GLY A 390 -17.92 -34.94 -2.72
N ASP A 391 -17.75 -34.78 -1.40
CA ASP A 391 -17.01 -33.66 -0.81
C ASP A 391 -15.50 -33.78 -0.99
N GLY A 392 -14.77 -32.67 -1.05
CA GLY A 392 -13.29 -32.63 -1.04
C GLY A 392 -12.70 -31.88 -2.23
N ALA A 393 -11.36 -31.82 -2.30
CA ALA A 393 -10.67 -31.14 -3.37
C ALA A 393 -10.85 -31.85 -4.72
N TYR A 394 -10.60 -31.13 -5.81
CA TYR A 394 -10.75 -31.66 -7.16
C TYR A 394 -9.92 -32.93 -7.40
N ARG A 395 -8.66 -32.95 -6.95
CA ARG A 395 -7.79 -34.14 -7.07
C ARG A 395 -8.27 -35.30 -6.22
N ASP A 396 -8.78 -35.05 -5.01
CA ASP A 396 -9.33 -36.12 -4.15
C ASP A 396 -10.56 -36.76 -4.76
N ARG A 397 -11.43 -35.96 -5.40
CA ARG A 397 -12.60 -36.45 -6.15
C ARG A 397 -12.18 -37.24 -7.39
N ARG A 398 -11.19 -36.75 -8.13
CA ARG A 398 -10.59 -37.46 -9.28
C ARG A 398 -9.95 -38.79 -8.88
N ASP A 399 -9.23 -38.85 -7.77
CA ASP A 399 -8.59 -40.08 -7.29
C ASP A 399 -9.61 -41.07 -6.71
N ARG A 400 -10.73 -40.58 -6.16
CA ARG A 400 -11.91 -41.40 -5.88
C ARG A 400 -12.50 -42.01 -7.15
N PHE A 401 -12.70 -41.21 -8.21
CA PHE A 401 -13.16 -41.74 -9.50
C PHE A 401 -12.25 -42.85 -10.02
N ARG A 402 -10.93 -42.63 -9.97
CA ARG A 402 -9.94 -43.66 -10.31
C ARG A 402 -10.14 -44.93 -9.48
N SER A 403 -10.30 -44.79 -8.17
CA SER A 403 -10.49 -45.92 -7.26
C SER A 403 -11.79 -46.68 -7.56
N LEU A 404 -12.91 -45.97 -7.74
CA LEU A 404 -14.21 -46.54 -8.10
C LEU A 404 -14.15 -47.28 -9.45
N LEU A 405 -13.48 -46.71 -10.44
CA LEU A 405 -13.28 -47.32 -11.76
C LEU A 405 -12.46 -48.61 -11.65
N VAL A 406 -11.35 -48.59 -10.90
CA VAL A 406 -10.51 -49.77 -10.68
C VAL A 406 -11.28 -50.86 -9.93
N ASP A 407 -12.03 -50.49 -8.90
CA ASP A 407 -12.87 -51.44 -8.15
C ASP A 407 -13.97 -52.05 -9.03
N ARG A 408 -14.53 -51.28 -9.97
CA ARG A 408 -15.47 -51.80 -10.98
C ARG A 408 -14.80 -52.74 -11.99
N LEU A 409 -13.59 -52.41 -12.46
CA LEU A 409 -12.79 -53.27 -13.34
C LEU A 409 -12.40 -54.58 -12.63
N LEU A 410 -12.06 -54.53 -11.34
CA LEU A 410 -11.78 -55.72 -10.53
C LEU A 410 -13.03 -56.60 -10.39
N ARG A 411 -14.21 -56.01 -10.16
CA ARG A 411 -15.49 -56.75 -10.16
C ARG A 411 -15.76 -57.42 -11.50
N GLU A 412 -15.50 -56.73 -12.61
CA GLU A 412 -15.64 -57.30 -13.96
C GLU A 412 -14.66 -58.46 -14.18
N LEU A 413 -13.40 -58.30 -13.75
CA LEU A 413 -12.40 -59.34 -13.84
C LEU A 413 -12.78 -60.58 -13.02
N MET A 414 -13.36 -60.40 -11.83
CA MET A 414 -13.87 -61.51 -11.02
C MET A 414 -15.03 -62.25 -11.69
N ALA A 415 -15.90 -61.53 -12.41
CA ALA A 415 -17.00 -62.13 -13.15
C ALA A 415 -16.50 -62.95 -14.36
N VAL A 416 -15.54 -62.41 -15.13
CA VAL A 416 -15.03 -63.03 -16.36
C VAL A 416 -13.94 -64.08 -16.09
N ALA A 417 -13.13 -63.92 -15.06
CA ALA A 417 -12.00 -64.81 -14.73
C ALA A 417 -11.83 -65.05 -13.21
N PRO A 418 -12.71 -65.85 -12.57
CA PRO A 418 -12.73 -66.06 -11.11
C PRO A 418 -11.45 -66.65 -10.51
N ARG A 419 -10.60 -67.28 -11.32
CA ARG A 419 -9.34 -67.94 -10.88
C ARG A 419 -8.19 -66.97 -10.60
N ARG A 420 -8.31 -65.68 -10.94
CA ARG A 420 -7.28 -64.65 -10.71
C ARG A 420 -7.49 -63.83 -9.42
N ARG A 421 -8.20 -64.39 -8.43
CA ARG A 421 -8.76 -63.69 -7.25
C ARG A 421 -7.75 -63.15 -6.22
N SER A 422 -6.50 -63.58 -6.22
CA SER A 422 -5.60 -63.44 -5.05
C SER A 422 -4.29 -62.68 -5.30
N ASP A 423 -4.23 -61.85 -6.34
CA ASP A 423 -2.98 -61.16 -6.69
C ASP A 423 -3.13 -59.64 -6.48
N ASP A 424 -2.60 -59.14 -5.37
CA ASP A 424 -2.58 -57.70 -5.01
C ASP A 424 -1.85 -56.84 -6.07
N THR A 425 -1.09 -57.47 -6.97
CA THR A 425 -0.45 -56.81 -8.11
C THR A 425 -1.46 -56.36 -9.18
N ILE A 426 -2.60 -57.05 -9.33
CA ILE A 426 -3.59 -56.77 -10.39
C ILE A 426 -4.21 -55.37 -10.21
N ARG A 427 -4.48 -54.95 -8.98
CA ARG A 427 -4.99 -53.59 -8.72
C ARG A 427 -3.99 -52.55 -9.22
N ARG A 428 -2.70 -52.71 -8.89
CA ARG A 428 -1.63 -51.81 -9.33
C ARG A 428 -1.44 -51.82 -10.85
N ASP A 429 -1.60 -52.99 -11.48
CA ASP A 429 -1.53 -53.13 -12.94
C ASP A 429 -2.68 -52.41 -13.66
N LEU A 430 -3.89 -52.45 -13.08
CA LEU A 430 -5.05 -51.70 -13.58
C LEU A 430 -4.90 -50.20 -13.34
N GLU A 431 -4.39 -49.79 -12.18
CA GLU A 431 -4.11 -48.38 -11.85
C GLU A 431 -3.08 -47.76 -12.81
N ARG A 432 -2.07 -48.55 -13.23
CA ARG A 432 -1.02 -48.15 -14.19
C ARG A 432 -1.36 -48.48 -15.64
N ASN A 433 -2.59 -48.88 -15.92
CA ASN A 433 -2.99 -49.25 -17.28
C ASN A 433 -3.11 -47.99 -18.14
N ARG A 434 -2.33 -47.93 -19.22
CA ARG A 434 -2.30 -46.77 -20.14
C ARG A 434 -3.68 -46.37 -20.71
N ARG A 435 -4.65 -47.30 -20.83
CA ARG A 435 -6.02 -46.93 -21.29
C ARG A 435 -6.81 -46.28 -20.16
N VAL A 436 -6.68 -46.77 -18.93
CA VAL A 436 -7.33 -46.20 -17.74
C VAL A 436 -6.76 -44.81 -17.45
N GLU A 437 -5.43 -44.66 -17.47
CA GLU A 437 -4.77 -43.36 -17.32
C GLU A 437 -5.23 -42.37 -18.39
N ARG A 438 -5.23 -42.76 -19.66
CA ARG A 438 -5.73 -41.92 -20.76
C ARG A 438 -7.20 -41.52 -20.60
N LEU A 439 -8.06 -42.43 -20.12
CA LEU A 439 -9.45 -42.10 -19.86
C LEU A 439 -9.57 -41.03 -18.78
N ILE A 440 -8.86 -41.21 -17.67
CA ILE A 440 -8.90 -40.25 -16.56
C ILE A 440 -8.31 -38.90 -16.99
N GLU A 441 -7.21 -38.87 -17.73
CA GLU A 441 -6.59 -37.62 -18.21
C GLU A 441 -7.46 -36.85 -19.21
N ARG A 442 -8.24 -37.56 -20.04
CA ARG A 442 -9.08 -36.94 -21.07
C ARG A 442 -10.41 -36.44 -20.51
N VAL A 443 -11.02 -37.22 -19.62
CA VAL A 443 -12.33 -36.92 -19.01
C VAL A 443 -12.18 -35.97 -17.83
N TRP A 444 -11.10 -36.13 -17.06
CA TRP A 444 -10.90 -35.40 -15.82
C TRP A 444 -9.44 -34.91 -15.67
N PRO A 445 -8.98 -33.99 -16.56
CA PRO A 445 -7.64 -33.41 -16.48
C PRO A 445 -7.45 -32.66 -15.16
N SER A 446 -6.21 -32.64 -14.65
CA SER A 446 -5.84 -31.89 -13.45
C SER A 446 -4.90 -30.75 -13.84
N PRO A 447 -5.40 -29.52 -14.09
CA PRO A 447 -4.53 -28.39 -14.35
C PRO A 447 -3.71 -28.02 -13.11
N GLY A 448 -2.60 -27.30 -13.32
CA GLY A 448 -1.93 -26.57 -12.26
C GLY A 448 -2.65 -25.25 -11.99
N ALA A 449 -2.57 -24.74 -10.75
CA ALA A 449 -3.22 -23.48 -10.36
C ALA A 449 -2.83 -22.30 -11.27
N ARG A 450 -1.54 -22.19 -11.63
CA ARG A 450 -1.07 -21.14 -12.57
C ARG A 450 -1.75 -21.26 -13.93
N GLU A 451 -1.77 -22.45 -14.52
CA GLU A 451 -2.36 -22.65 -15.85
C GLU A 451 -3.87 -22.46 -15.84
N ALA A 452 -4.54 -22.85 -14.76
CA ALA A 452 -5.97 -22.61 -14.59
C ALA A 452 -6.30 -21.12 -14.61
N LEU A 453 -5.52 -20.30 -13.88
CA LEU A 453 -5.71 -18.85 -13.83
C LEU A 453 -5.32 -18.15 -15.14
N ARG A 454 -4.20 -18.54 -15.75
CA ARG A 454 -3.76 -18.02 -17.06
C ARG A 454 -4.81 -18.26 -18.14
N GLY A 455 -5.28 -19.51 -18.25
CA GLY A 455 -6.30 -19.87 -19.23
C GLY A 455 -7.64 -19.17 -18.98
N LEU A 456 -7.97 -18.88 -17.71
CA LEU A 456 -9.15 -18.08 -17.38
C LEU A 456 -8.99 -16.65 -17.93
N TYR A 457 -7.90 -15.94 -17.62
CA TYR A 457 -7.73 -14.55 -18.06
C TYR A 457 -7.52 -14.38 -19.57
N ASP A 458 -6.95 -15.37 -20.25
CA ASP A 458 -6.65 -15.32 -21.69
C ASP A 458 -7.88 -15.56 -22.58
N SER A 459 -8.91 -16.27 -22.09
CA SER A 459 -10.09 -16.64 -22.90
C SER A 459 -11.36 -15.90 -22.44
N PRO A 460 -11.86 -14.94 -23.24
CA PRO A 460 -13.14 -14.28 -22.96
C PRO A 460 -14.32 -15.25 -22.87
N GLU A 461 -14.35 -16.30 -23.69
CA GLU A 461 -15.41 -17.31 -23.67
C GLU A 461 -15.41 -18.12 -22.37
N LEU A 462 -14.22 -18.48 -21.89
CA LEU A 462 -14.07 -19.22 -20.64
C LEU A 462 -14.44 -18.36 -19.43
N LEU A 463 -14.03 -17.08 -19.43
CA LEU A 463 -14.47 -16.10 -18.43
C LEU A 463 -15.99 -16.00 -18.39
N ARG A 464 -16.64 -15.82 -19.56
CA ARG A 464 -18.10 -15.73 -19.65
C ARG A 464 -18.78 -16.97 -19.09
N THR A 465 -18.28 -18.15 -19.43
CA THR A 465 -18.83 -19.43 -18.95
C THR A 465 -18.67 -19.59 -17.44
N CYS A 466 -17.50 -19.24 -16.89
CA CYS A 466 -17.21 -19.41 -15.47
C CYS A 466 -17.86 -18.33 -14.61
N ALA A 467 -18.02 -17.12 -15.15
CA ALA A 467 -18.54 -15.95 -14.44
C ALA A 467 -20.03 -15.69 -14.68
N ASP A 468 -20.72 -16.54 -15.45
CA ASP A 468 -22.14 -16.38 -15.78
C ASP A 468 -23.03 -16.21 -14.54
N GLY A 469 -23.78 -15.11 -14.48
CA GLY A 469 -24.61 -14.76 -13.31
C GLY A 469 -23.84 -14.44 -12.02
N ILE A 470 -22.50 -14.30 -12.06
CA ILE A 470 -21.66 -13.90 -10.92
C ILE A 470 -21.03 -12.51 -11.16
N LEU A 471 -20.41 -12.31 -12.33
CA LEU A 471 -19.75 -11.05 -12.69
C LEU A 471 -20.42 -10.42 -13.92
N ALA A 472 -20.54 -9.10 -13.93
CA ALA A 472 -21.01 -8.35 -15.09
C ALA A 472 -19.99 -8.36 -16.24
N ASP A 473 -20.44 -8.10 -17.47
CA ASP A 473 -19.57 -8.13 -18.66
C ASP A 473 -18.38 -7.16 -18.56
N GLU A 474 -18.58 -5.98 -17.96
CA GLU A 474 -17.51 -5.01 -17.72
C GLU A 474 -16.47 -5.53 -16.72
N GLU A 475 -16.91 -6.23 -15.67
CA GLU A 475 -16.04 -6.87 -14.68
C GLU A 475 -15.23 -8.00 -15.32
N GLN A 476 -15.86 -8.79 -16.19
CA GLN A 476 -15.19 -9.86 -16.96
C GLN A 476 -14.14 -9.28 -17.91
N ALA A 477 -14.47 -8.19 -18.61
CA ALA A 477 -13.53 -7.49 -19.49
C ALA A 477 -12.32 -6.93 -18.72
N ALA A 478 -12.51 -6.46 -17.48
CA ALA A 478 -11.43 -5.98 -16.63
C ALA A 478 -10.46 -7.09 -16.19
N LEU A 479 -10.91 -8.35 -16.10
CA LEU A 479 -10.07 -9.50 -15.78
C LEU A 479 -9.26 -10.02 -16.97
N HIS A 480 -9.69 -9.73 -18.20
CA HIS A 480 -9.08 -10.27 -19.40
C HIS A 480 -7.64 -9.76 -19.57
N ARG A 481 -6.69 -10.70 -19.66
CA ARG A 481 -5.27 -10.41 -19.85
C ARG A 481 -4.65 -11.46 -20.78
N PRO A 482 -3.95 -11.04 -21.85
CA PRO A 482 -3.28 -11.98 -22.74
C PRO A 482 -2.19 -12.75 -21.99
N ARG A 483 -2.08 -14.05 -22.27
CA ARG A 483 -1.07 -14.92 -21.64
C ARG A 483 0.36 -14.54 -22.03
N ALA A 484 1.29 -14.60 -21.07
CA ALA A 484 2.72 -14.56 -21.36
C ALA A 484 3.20 -15.86 -22.03
N ALA A 485 4.43 -15.88 -22.57
CA ALA A 485 5.00 -17.06 -23.22
C ALA A 485 5.09 -18.27 -22.25
N THR A 486 5.52 -18.03 -21.01
CA THR A 486 5.53 -19.04 -19.95
C THR A 486 4.80 -18.55 -18.70
N ALA A 487 4.36 -19.48 -17.85
CA ALA A 487 3.68 -19.15 -16.60
C ALA A 487 4.57 -18.45 -15.56
N ALA A 488 5.90 -18.50 -15.74
CA ALA A 488 6.85 -17.80 -14.89
C ALA A 488 6.97 -16.32 -15.28
N ASP A 489 6.75 -16.00 -16.56
CA ASP A 489 6.85 -14.64 -17.11
C ASP A 489 5.54 -13.85 -16.97
N ASP A 490 4.45 -14.48 -16.52
CA ASP A 490 3.19 -13.78 -16.30
C ASP A 490 3.34 -12.72 -15.20
N PRO A 491 2.84 -11.48 -15.43
CA PRO A 491 2.97 -10.37 -14.50
C PRO A 491 1.96 -10.54 -13.35
N TRP A 492 2.20 -11.50 -12.47
CA TRP A 492 1.32 -11.82 -11.35
C TRP A 492 1.21 -10.64 -10.38
N THR A 493 -0.02 -10.21 -10.13
CA THR A 493 -0.34 -9.16 -9.15
C THR A 493 -0.53 -9.74 -7.75
N LEU A 494 -0.63 -8.88 -6.74
CA LEU A 494 -0.93 -9.34 -5.37
C LEU A 494 -2.25 -10.12 -5.30
N ASP A 495 -3.32 -9.61 -5.89
CA ASP A 495 -4.64 -10.24 -5.86
C ASP A 495 -4.66 -11.55 -6.69
N ASP A 496 -3.84 -11.65 -7.74
CA ASP A 496 -3.61 -12.92 -8.44
C ASP A 496 -2.96 -13.97 -7.52
N ARG A 497 -2.04 -13.59 -6.62
CA ARG A 497 -1.41 -14.53 -5.68
C ARG A 497 -2.44 -15.11 -4.71
N VAL A 498 -3.40 -14.30 -4.27
CA VAL A 498 -4.53 -14.76 -3.44
C VAL A 498 -5.41 -15.74 -4.22
N CYS A 499 -5.73 -15.43 -5.48
CA CYS A 499 -6.48 -16.32 -6.38
C CYS A 499 -5.74 -17.64 -6.64
N LEU A 500 -4.42 -17.61 -6.80
CA LEU A 500 -3.59 -18.80 -7.00
C LEU A 500 -3.59 -19.71 -5.77
N GLU A 501 -3.58 -19.15 -4.55
CA GLU A 501 -3.72 -19.93 -3.33
C GLU A 501 -5.12 -20.57 -3.24
N GLU A 502 -6.19 -19.82 -3.55
CA GLU A 502 -7.56 -20.36 -3.63
C GLU A 502 -7.62 -21.53 -4.62
N LEU A 503 -7.03 -21.39 -5.81
CA LEU A 503 -6.98 -22.45 -6.82
C LEU A 503 -6.17 -23.67 -6.34
N ARG A 504 -5.04 -23.49 -5.65
CA ARG A 504 -4.30 -24.62 -5.06
C ARG A 504 -5.20 -25.36 -4.06
N TYR A 505 -5.85 -24.64 -3.17
CA TYR A 505 -6.79 -25.24 -2.22
C TYR A 505 -7.92 -26.02 -2.91
N LEU A 506 -8.56 -25.43 -3.93
CA LEU A 506 -9.64 -26.09 -4.68
C LEU A 506 -9.14 -27.32 -5.46
N ILE A 507 -7.93 -27.26 -6.02
CA ILE A 507 -7.38 -28.33 -6.86
C ILE A 507 -6.79 -29.47 -6.02
N THR A 508 -5.87 -29.15 -5.11
CA THR A 508 -5.06 -30.12 -4.37
C THR A 508 -5.49 -30.30 -2.92
N GLY A 509 -6.36 -29.44 -2.38
CA GLY A 509 -6.67 -29.42 -0.95
C GLY A 509 -5.53 -28.87 -0.09
N GLU A 510 -4.46 -28.37 -0.72
CA GLU A 510 -3.30 -27.83 -0.02
C GLU A 510 -3.70 -26.58 0.76
N THR A 511 -3.46 -26.60 2.07
CA THR A 511 -3.61 -25.43 2.94
C THR A 511 -2.25 -24.97 3.44
N PRO A 512 -2.03 -23.66 3.54
CA PRO A 512 -0.81 -23.11 4.14
C PRO A 512 -0.65 -23.54 5.61
N ARG A 513 0.52 -23.23 6.19
CA ARG A 513 0.77 -23.41 7.62
C ARG A 513 -0.36 -22.80 8.43
N ARG A 514 -0.89 -23.59 9.37
CA ARG A 514 -1.94 -23.16 10.30
C ARG A 514 -1.33 -22.65 11.60
N TYR A 515 -1.95 -21.62 12.14
CA TYR A 515 -1.60 -20.94 13.38
C TYR A 515 -2.74 -21.10 14.38
N GLY A 516 -2.41 -21.25 15.66
CA GLY A 516 -3.39 -21.31 16.74
C GLY A 516 -4.04 -19.96 17.00
N HIS A 517 -3.30 -18.86 16.83
CA HIS A 517 -3.82 -17.51 16.94
C HIS A 517 -3.27 -16.60 15.84
N ILE A 518 -4.12 -15.73 15.27
CA ILE A 518 -3.70 -14.74 14.28
C ILE A 518 -4.08 -13.34 14.75
N VAL A 519 -3.12 -12.44 14.80
CA VAL A 519 -3.36 -11.01 15.00
C VAL A 519 -3.23 -10.29 13.66
N VAL A 520 -4.20 -9.47 13.29
CA VAL A 520 -4.14 -8.66 12.08
C VAL A 520 -4.35 -7.20 12.43
N ASP A 521 -3.36 -6.36 12.13
CA ASP A 521 -3.48 -4.91 12.27
C ASP A 521 -3.91 -4.24 10.95
N GLU A 522 -4.56 -3.09 11.06
CA GLU A 522 -5.17 -2.34 9.94
C GLU A 522 -6.14 -3.20 9.09
N ALA A 523 -6.90 -4.07 9.76
CA ALA A 523 -7.72 -5.09 9.11
C ALA A 523 -8.86 -4.53 8.23
N GLN A 524 -9.20 -3.25 8.36
CA GLN A 524 -10.19 -2.60 7.49
C GLN A 524 -9.75 -2.55 6.02
N ASP A 525 -8.46 -2.75 5.71
CA ASP A 525 -7.95 -2.83 4.34
C ASP A 525 -7.90 -4.25 3.79
N LEU A 526 -8.20 -5.27 4.60
CA LEU A 526 -8.27 -6.65 4.13
C LEU A 526 -9.36 -6.77 3.07
N THR A 527 -9.06 -7.45 1.97
CA THR A 527 -10.08 -7.78 0.97
C THR A 527 -10.80 -9.07 1.34
N PRO A 528 -12.02 -9.30 0.83
CA PRO A 528 -12.75 -10.54 1.10
C PRO A 528 -11.96 -11.82 0.77
N MET A 529 -11.26 -11.85 -0.36
CA MET A 529 -10.41 -12.99 -0.73
C MET A 529 -9.20 -13.17 0.20
N GLN A 530 -8.62 -12.07 0.71
CA GLN A 530 -7.54 -12.13 1.69
C GLN A 530 -8.05 -12.64 3.04
N ALA A 531 -9.23 -12.22 3.49
CA ALA A 531 -9.87 -12.72 4.70
C ALA A 531 -10.12 -14.25 4.62
N ARG A 532 -10.59 -14.74 3.48
CA ARG A 532 -10.75 -16.19 3.23
C ARG A 532 -9.42 -16.95 3.30
N SER A 533 -8.35 -16.37 2.75
CA SER A 533 -7.00 -16.93 2.86
C SER A 533 -6.49 -16.96 4.31
N LEU A 534 -6.71 -15.88 5.07
CA LEU A 534 -6.36 -15.83 6.50
C LEU A 534 -7.14 -16.86 7.32
N ARG A 535 -8.43 -17.07 7.05
CA ARG A 535 -9.21 -18.14 7.69
C ARG A 535 -8.58 -19.51 7.50
N ARG A 536 -8.09 -19.85 6.29
CA ARG A 536 -7.40 -21.12 6.03
C ARG A 536 -6.08 -21.30 6.80
N ARG A 537 -5.47 -20.19 7.22
CA ARG A 537 -4.26 -20.16 8.04
C ARG A 537 -4.58 -20.26 9.53
N CYS A 538 -5.84 -20.16 9.92
CA CYS A 538 -6.27 -20.39 11.28
C CYS A 538 -6.49 -21.90 11.51
N ALA A 539 -6.08 -22.41 12.67
CA ALA A 539 -6.41 -23.77 13.08
C ALA A 539 -7.93 -23.94 13.26
N VAL A 540 -8.43 -25.18 13.26
CA VAL A 540 -9.87 -25.48 13.34
C VAL A 540 -10.52 -24.89 14.59
N ASN A 541 -9.79 -24.86 15.71
CA ASN A 541 -10.18 -24.20 16.97
C ASN A 541 -9.27 -23.01 17.28
N GLY A 542 -8.68 -22.40 16.25
CA GLY A 542 -7.84 -21.22 16.40
C GLY A 542 -8.69 -19.97 16.54
N SER A 543 -8.10 -18.93 17.13
CA SER A 543 -8.75 -17.65 17.36
C SER A 543 -8.04 -16.52 16.61
N MET A 544 -8.67 -15.34 16.55
CA MET A 544 -8.07 -14.17 15.91
C MET A 544 -8.27 -12.90 16.74
N THR A 545 -7.32 -11.98 16.65
CA THR A 545 -7.46 -10.61 17.14
C THR A 545 -7.32 -9.67 15.95
N ILE A 546 -8.45 -9.13 15.50
CA ILE A 546 -8.57 -8.25 14.35
C ILE A 546 -8.58 -6.81 14.85
N LEU A 547 -7.61 -5.99 14.46
CA LEU A 547 -7.45 -4.62 14.91
C LEU A 547 -7.67 -3.69 13.73
N GLY A 548 -8.45 -2.63 13.91
CA GLY A 548 -8.66 -1.68 12.82
C GLY A 548 -9.46 -0.45 13.17
N ASP A 549 -9.54 0.42 12.18
CA ASP A 549 -10.40 1.61 12.20
C ASP A 549 -11.09 1.75 10.84
N LEU A 550 -12.39 1.45 10.79
CA LEU A 550 -13.20 1.63 9.58
C LEU A 550 -13.19 3.06 9.02
N ALA A 551 -12.92 4.10 9.81
CA ALA A 551 -12.74 5.47 9.30
C ALA A 551 -11.46 5.61 8.44
N GLN A 552 -10.45 4.77 8.70
CA GLN A 552 -9.16 4.74 8.02
C GLN A 552 -9.09 3.66 6.91
N ALA A 553 -10.24 3.24 6.38
CA ALA A 553 -10.30 2.29 5.28
C ALA A 553 -9.84 2.94 3.96
N THR A 554 -8.73 2.45 3.43
CA THR A 554 -8.12 2.92 2.16
C THR A 554 -7.97 1.79 1.13
N GLY A 555 -8.37 0.58 1.50
CA GLY A 555 -8.41 -0.58 0.63
C GLY A 555 -9.44 -0.44 -0.52
N PRO A 556 -9.39 -1.36 -1.49
CA PRO A 556 -10.32 -1.35 -2.63
C PRO A 556 -11.78 -1.56 -2.18
N HIS A 557 -12.00 -2.31 -1.10
CA HIS A 557 -13.32 -2.50 -0.52
C HIS A 557 -13.47 -1.57 0.68
N THR A 558 -14.49 -0.71 0.64
CA THR A 558 -14.89 0.10 1.79
C THR A 558 -15.96 -0.64 2.58
N TYR A 559 -15.72 -0.86 3.87
CA TYR A 559 -16.67 -1.51 4.77
C TYR A 559 -17.42 -0.46 5.58
N ALA A 560 -18.74 -0.64 5.72
CA ALA A 560 -19.57 0.18 6.59
C ALA A 560 -19.55 -0.33 8.05
N ASP A 561 -19.39 -1.64 8.21
CA ASP A 561 -19.34 -2.38 9.48
C ASP A 561 -18.35 -3.55 9.38
N TRP A 562 -18.20 -4.29 10.47
CA TRP A 562 -17.32 -5.46 10.53
C TRP A 562 -18.03 -6.77 10.15
N ASP A 563 -19.33 -6.77 9.86
CA ASP A 563 -20.14 -7.99 9.72
C ASP A 563 -19.65 -8.85 8.55
N ARG A 564 -19.37 -8.21 7.41
CA ARG A 564 -18.87 -8.90 6.21
C ARG A 564 -17.52 -9.56 6.47
N LEU A 565 -16.57 -8.87 7.11
CA LEU A 565 -15.26 -9.43 7.41
C LEU A 565 -15.34 -10.48 8.52
N GLY A 566 -16.11 -10.23 9.59
CA GLY A 566 -16.33 -11.16 10.68
C GLY A 566 -16.90 -12.50 10.20
N ALA A 567 -17.90 -12.46 9.32
CA ALA A 567 -18.49 -13.65 8.71
C ALA A 567 -17.51 -14.44 7.82
N LEU A 568 -16.56 -13.78 7.17
CA LEU A 568 -15.52 -14.45 6.36
C LEU A 568 -14.40 -15.06 7.20
N LEU A 569 -14.16 -14.49 8.39
CA LEU A 569 -13.12 -14.93 9.32
C LEU A 569 -13.62 -15.99 10.31
N SER A 570 -14.94 -16.17 10.44
CA SER A 570 -15.60 -17.11 11.35
C SER A 570 -16.42 -18.16 10.60
N ASP A 571 -16.31 -19.42 11.01
CA ASP A 571 -17.12 -20.52 10.44
C ASP A 571 -18.49 -20.68 11.15
N HIS A 572 -18.61 -20.15 12.37
CA HIS A 572 -19.74 -20.43 13.28
C HIS A 572 -20.40 -19.16 13.84
N GLY A 573 -20.02 -17.98 13.37
CA GLY A 573 -20.51 -16.69 13.89
C GLY A 573 -19.96 -16.35 15.28
N ASP A 574 -18.86 -16.97 15.69
CA ASP A 574 -18.18 -16.83 16.99
C ASP A 574 -17.22 -15.63 17.04
N TRP A 575 -17.70 -14.46 16.58
CA TRP A 575 -16.94 -13.22 16.59
C TRP A 575 -17.73 -12.08 17.24
N HIS A 576 -17.03 -11.13 17.85
CA HIS A 576 -17.65 -9.94 18.44
C HIS A 576 -16.77 -8.70 18.29
N VAL A 577 -17.40 -7.53 18.30
CA VAL A 577 -16.73 -6.23 18.21
C VAL A 577 -16.61 -5.60 19.59
N ALA A 578 -15.40 -5.22 19.96
CA ALA A 578 -15.11 -4.32 21.06
C ALA A 578 -14.68 -2.95 20.53
N GLN A 579 -15.14 -1.89 21.19
CA GLN A 579 -14.84 -0.51 20.80
C GLN A 579 -13.89 0.17 21.79
N LEU A 580 -12.86 0.83 21.26
CA LEU A 580 -11.98 1.73 22.01
C LEU A 580 -12.28 3.18 21.62
N ASN A 581 -12.98 3.89 22.50
CA ASN A 581 -13.50 5.23 22.24
C ASN A 581 -12.67 6.36 22.89
N THR A 582 -11.61 6.03 23.62
CA THR A 582 -10.78 7.03 24.32
C THR A 582 -9.42 7.12 23.65
N SER A 583 -9.08 8.30 23.11
CA SER A 583 -7.76 8.58 22.53
C SER A 583 -6.85 9.18 23.59
N TYR A 584 -5.72 8.51 23.83
CA TYR A 584 -4.71 8.96 24.77
C TYR A 584 -3.53 9.64 24.05
N ARG A 585 -3.29 9.29 22.78
CA ARG A 585 -2.08 9.69 22.06
C ARG A 585 -2.26 10.93 21.21
N VAL A 586 -3.41 11.13 20.59
CA VAL A 586 -3.66 12.32 19.76
C VAL A 586 -4.20 13.43 20.66
N PRO A 587 -3.67 14.66 20.61
CA PRO A 587 -4.19 15.79 21.39
C PRO A 587 -5.64 16.12 21.04
N ALA A 588 -6.37 16.67 22.02
CA ALA A 588 -7.75 17.12 21.89
C ALA A 588 -7.91 18.16 20.78
N GLU A 589 -7.00 19.11 20.68
CA GLU A 589 -7.02 20.18 19.68
C GLU A 589 -6.94 19.62 18.25
N ILE A 590 -6.13 18.58 18.04
CA ILE A 590 -6.01 17.90 16.74
C ILE A 590 -7.29 17.11 16.44
N MET A 591 -7.82 16.39 17.43
CA MET A 591 -9.06 15.64 17.25
C MET A 591 -10.25 16.58 16.96
N GLU A 592 -10.38 17.69 17.67
CA GLU A 592 -11.41 18.70 17.41
C GLU A 592 -11.30 19.30 16.01
N PHE A 593 -10.08 19.65 15.57
CA PHE A 593 -9.82 20.15 14.22
C PHE A 593 -10.23 19.16 13.12
N VAL A 594 -10.02 17.86 13.35
CA VAL A 594 -10.29 16.80 12.37
C VAL A 594 -11.72 16.25 12.48
N ALA A 595 -12.45 16.54 13.56
CA ALA A 595 -13.78 15.97 13.82
C ALA A 595 -14.80 16.17 12.69
N PRO A 596 -14.89 17.33 12.00
CA PRO A 596 -15.79 17.49 10.86
C PRO A 596 -15.46 16.54 9.70
N LEU A 597 -14.17 16.38 9.39
CA LEU A 597 -13.70 15.44 8.37
C LEU A 597 -14.00 13.99 8.76
N ALA A 598 -13.81 13.64 10.04
CA ALA A 598 -14.12 12.32 10.56
C ALA A 598 -15.62 11.97 10.38
N ARG A 599 -16.51 12.92 10.69
CA ARG A 599 -17.96 12.77 10.49
C ARG A 599 -18.33 12.63 9.01
N ALA A 600 -17.63 13.32 8.12
CA ALA A 600 -17.85 13.20 6.68
C ALA A 600 -17.41 11.83 6.12
N VAL A 601 -16.27 11.28 6.58
CA VAL A 601 -15.76 10.00 6.05
C VAL A 601 -16.44 8.77 6.65
N ALA A 602 -16.88 8.83 7.91
CA ALA A 602 -17.47 7.70 8.62
C ALA A 602 -18.55 8.15 9.64
N PRO A 603 -19.73 8.59 9.17
CA PRO A 603 -20.77 9.17 10.02
C PRO A 603 -21.38 8.19 11.04
N ALA A 604 -21.32 6.89 10.77
CA ALA A 604 -21.89 5.86 11.63
C ALA A 604 -20.97 5.43 12.79
N LEU A 605 -19.70 5.85 12.79
CA LEU A 605 -18.73 5.44 13.80
C LEU A 605 -18.64 6.44 14.94
N PRO A 606 -18.46 5.97 16.19
CA PRO A 606 -18.20 6.88 17.31
C PRO A 606 -16.85 7.56 17.11
N TYR A 607 -16.84 8.88 17.28
CA TYR A 607 -15.60 9.65 17.26
C TYR A 607 -14.88 9.53 18.61
N PRO A 608 -13.58 9.17 18.65
CA PRO A 608 -12.89 9.00 19.92
C PRO A 608 -12.76 10.30 20.69
N GLN A 609 -12.95 10.24 22.00
CA GLN A 609 -12.71 11.35 22.92
C GLN A 609 -11.23 11.41 23.28
N ALA A 610 -10.57 12.50 22.90
CA ALA A 610 -9.21 12.77 23.35
C ALA A 610 -9.22 13.27 24.79
N VAL A 611 -8.33 12.70 25.61
CA VAL A 611 -8.21 13.09 27.02
C VAL A 611 -7.05 14.05 27.27
N ARG A 612 -6.11 14.14 26.33
CA ARG A 612 -4.88 14.92 26.48
C ARG A 612 -4.97 16.22 25.69
N GLU A 613 -4.50 17.29 26.30
CA GLU A 613 -4.28 18.59 25.66
C GLU A 613 -2.77 18.78 25.39
N ALA A 614 -2.44 19.46 24.29
CA ALA A 614 -1.05 19.83 23.96
C ALA A 614 -0.82 21.35 24.05
N GLY A 615 -1.89 22.15 24.07
CA GLY A 615 -1.88 23.61 24.14
C GLY A 615 -2.45 24.27 22.89
N GLU A 616 -2.74 25.57 22.98
CA GLU A 616 -3.42 26.35 21.92
C GLU A 616 -2.67 26.35 20.56
N ASP A 617 -1.35 26.13 20.58
CA ASP A 617 -0.49 26.07 19.40
C ASP A 617 -0.34 24.67 18.79
N ALA A 618 -1.06 23.67 19.31
CA ALA A 618 -0.98 22.29 18.86
C ALA A 618 -1.47 22.10 17.41
N VAL A 619 -2.38 22.94 16.93
CA VAL A 619 -2.84 22.96 15.53
C VAL A 619 -2.53 24.32 14.93
N ARG A 620 -1.82 24.34 13.80
CA ARG A 620 -1.51 25.56 13.05
C ARG A 620 -1.84 25.41 11.58
N THR A 621 -2.67 26.29 11.06
CA THR A 621 -2.92 26.43 9.62
C THR A 621 -2.10 27.61 9.10
N VAL A 622 -1.26 27.37 8.10
CA VAL A 622 -0.32 28.34 7.56
C VAL A 622 -0.63 28.53 6.08
N PRO A 623 -1.26 29.64 5.68
CA PRO A 623 -1.40 29.97 4.27
C PRO A 623 -0.03 30.39 3.72
N THR A 624 0.31 29.92 2.53
CA THR A 624 1.54 30.31 1.82
C THR A 624 1.27 30.58 0.34
N GLU A 625 2.24 31.22 -0.31
CA GLU A 625 2.21 31.45 -1.75
C GLU A 625 2.78 30.22 -2.48
N PRO A 626 2.26 29.82 -3.66
CA PRO A 626 2.70 28.60 -4.36
C PRO A 626 4.21 28.47 -4.58
N TRP A 627 4.92 29.59 -4.72
CA TRP A 627 6.37 29.61 -4.90
C TRP A 627 7.18 29.60 -3.60
N LYS A 628 6.55 29.87 -2.45
CA LYS A 628 7.18 29.76 -1.13
C LYS A 628 6.93 28.40 -0.51
N LEU A 629 5.92 27.65 -0.96
CA LEU A 629 5.51 26.35 -0.43
C LEU A 629 6.69 25.43 -0.08
N LEU A 630 7.62 25.22 -1.00
CA LEU A 630 8.79 24.35 -0.79
C LEU A 630 9.73 24.89 0.30
N GLY A 631 10.12 26.17 0.20
CA GLY A 631 11.01 26.81 1.15
C GLY A 631 10.39 26.90 2.54
N ASP A 632 9.11 27.25 2.62
CA ASP A 632 8.34 27.27 3.85
C ASP A 632 8.22 25.86 4.43
N THR A 633 7.95 24.83 3.62
CA THR A 633 7.90 23.43 4.08
C THR A 633 9.20 23.03 4.76
N VAL A 634 10.34 23.28 4.10
CA VAL A 634 11.67 22.98 4.63
C VAL A 634 11.95 23.77 5.91
N ALA A 635 11.65 25.07 5.94
CA ALA A 635 11.84 25.92 7.12
C ALA A 635 10.98 25.46 8.31
N GLN A 636 9.74 25.05 8.05
CA GLN A 636 8.81 24.53 9.05
C GLN A 636 9.32 23.19 9.61
N ALA A 637 9.77 22.28 8.73
CA ALA A 637 10.35 21.01 9.14
C ALA A 637 11.59 21.20 10.02
N ILE A 638 12.53 22.06 9.62
CA ILE A 638 13.75 22.38 10.40
C ILE A 638 13.39 22.93 11.78
N ARG A 639 12.42 23.86 11.85
CA ARG A 639 11.97 24.42 13.13
C ARG A 639 11.40 23.35 14.06
N LEU A 640 10.62 22.41 13.54
CA LEU A 640 9.99 21.35 14.33
C LEU A 640 11.02 20.32 14.83
N VAL A 641 12.02 19.97 14.01
CA VAL A 641 13.11 19.07 14.41
C VAL A 641 13.97 19.63 15.52
N GLY A 642 14.11 20.97 15.59
CA GLY A 642 14.82 21.65 16.67
C GLY A 642 14.18 21.50 18.05
N THR A 643 13.00 20.88 18.16
CA THR A 643 12.34 20.60 19.44
C THR A 643 12.80 19.28 20.04
N SER A 644 12.90 19.24 21.37
CA SER A 644 13.29 18.05 22.13
C SER A 644 12.41 17.89 23.37
N ASP A 645 12.45 16.72 23.99
CA ASP A 645 11.91 16.51 25.34
C ASP A 645 12.97 16.74 26.45
N GLY A 646 14.09 17.36 26.10
CA GLY A 646 15.25 17.55 26.97
C GLY A 646 16.33 16.46 26.86
N HIS A 647 16.02 15.30 26.28
CA HIS A 647 16.97 14.18 26.14
C HIS A 647 17.10 13.66 24.71
N THR A 648 16.01 13.67 23.93
CA THR A 648 15.94 13.14 22.57
C THR A 648 15.21 14.10 21.64
N LEU A 649 15.60 14.11 20.36
CA LEU A 649 14.96 14.91 19.33
C LEU A 649 13.56 14.35 19.04
N ARG A 650 12.60 15.25 18.74
CA ARG A 650 11.24 14.87 18.37
C ARG A 650 11.15 14.47 16.90
N SER A 651 10.36 13.43 16.61
CA SER A 651 10.17 12.96 15.23
C SER A 651 9.22 13.89 14.45
N VAL A 652 9.53 14.12 13.18
CA VAL A 652 8.77 15.01 12.29
C VAL A 652 8.39 14.27 11.01
N ALA A 653 7.11 14.25 10.67
CA ALA A 653 6.64 13.80 9.36
C ALA A 653 6.21 14.98 8.50
N VAL A 654 6.70 15.02 7.26
CA VAL A 654 6.21 15.90 6.20
C VAL A 654 5.39 15.06 5.24
N ILE A 655 4.08 15.28 5.21
CA ILE A 655 3.14 14.52 4.39
C ILE A 655 2.70 15.38 3.21
N VAL A 656 2.94 14.87 2.00
CA VAL A 656 2.60 15.53 0.74
C VAL A 656 1.54 14.75 -0.04
N PRO A 657 0.83 15.37 -0.99
CA PRO A 657 -0.08 14.64 -1.87
C PRO A 657 0.67 13.59 -2.65
N ASP A 658 0.06 12.42 -2.86
CA ASP A 658 0.71 11.41 -3.69
C ASP A 658 0.89 11.94 -5.12
N ASP A 659 1.85 11.37 -5.86
CA ASP A 659 2.18 11.76 -7.24
C ASP A 659 2.63 13.23 -7.41
N SER A 660 2.83 13.97 -6.31
CA SER A 660 3.51 15.26 -6.33
C SER A 660 5.01 15.01 -6.34
N GLY A 661 5.74 15.58 -7.30
CA GLY A 661 7.21 15.56 -7.29
C GLY A 661 7.84 16.22 -6.05
N TRP A 662 7.02 16.72 -5.13
CA TRP A 662 7.41 17.37 -3.88
C TRP A 662 8.07 16.43 -2.89
N LEU A 663 7.73 15.14 -2.87
CA LEU A 663 8.40 14.19 -1.97
C LEU A 663 9.91 14.19 -2.22
N ASP A 664 10.31 13.98 -3.48
CA ASP A 664 11.71 13.95 -3.88
C ASP A 664 12.36 15.34 -3.78
N GLU A 665 11.60 16.39 -4.09
CA GLU A 665 12.09 17.77 -4.03
C GLU A 665 12.37 18.23 -2.60
N ILE A 666 11.44 18.01 -1.67
CA ILE A 666 11.60 18.35 -0.25
C ILE A 666 12.74 17.53 0.36
N SER A 667 12.79 16.22 0.08
CA SER A 667 13.84 15.34 0.59
C SER A 667 15.22 15.83 0.17
N ARG A 668 15.39 16.16 -1.12
CA ARG A 668 16.65 16.70 -1.65
C ARG A 668 17.05 18.03 -1.01
N HIS A 669 16.09 18.94 -0.79
CA HIS A 669 16.39 20.22 -0.15
C HIS A 669 16.74 20.08 1.33
N LEU A 670 16.12 19.12 2.04
CA LEU A 670 16.52 18.78 3.41
C LEU A 670 17.93 18.18 3.45
N ASP A 671 18.29 17.33 2.48
CA ASP A 671 19.63 16.72 2.39
C ASP A 671 20.73 17.75 2.10
N GLN A 672 20.41 18.76 1.28
CA GLN A 672 21.35 19.84 0.91
C GLN A 672 21.43 20.97 1.93
N SER A 673 20.49 21.03 2.88
CA SER A 673 20.47 22.10 3.89
C SER A 673 21.63 21.98 4.87
N ALA A 674 22.40 23.06 5.01
CA ALA A 674 23.50 23.16 5.98
C ALA A 674 22.99 23.30 7.43
N ASP A 675 21.71 23.66 7.62
CA ASP A 675 21.11 23.95 8.92
C ASP A 675 20.66 22.67 9.67
N ILE A 676 20.78 21.49 9.07
CA ILE A 676 20.31 20.22 9.65
C ILE A 676 21.47 19.22 9.83
N THR A 677 21.75 18.85 11.08
CA THR A 677 22.80 17.87 11.44
C THR A 677 22.38 16.44 11.06
N GLY A 678 23.34 15.50 10.95
CA GLY A 678 23.04 14.10 10.58
C GLY A 678 21.95 13.44 11.45
N GLN A 679 22.02 13.61 12.78
CA GLN A 679 21.00 13.09 13.71
C GLN A 679 19.63 13.78 13.58
N SER A 680 19.61 15.06 13.23
CA SER A 680 18.36 15.81 12.99
C SER A 680 17.67 15.36 11.70
N ARG A 681 18.44 14.92 10.70
CA ARG A 681 17.90 14.37 9.44
C ARG A 681 17.18 13.06 9.65
N GLU A 682 17.74 12.17 10.48
CA GLU A 682 17.12 10.88 10.82
C GLU A 682 15.76 11.03 11.51
N ALA A 683 15.52 12.18 12.18
CA ALA A 683 14.25 12.48 12.82
C ALA A 683 13.15 12.96 11.84
N VAL A 684 13.48 13.30 10.59
CA VAL A 684 12.52 13.76 9.57
C VAL A 684 12.17 12.63 8.61
N SER A 685 10.87 12.41 8.42
CA SER A 685 10.35 11.53 7.38
C SER A 685 9.50 12.34 6.40
N VAL A 686 9.89 12.37 5.12
CA VAL A 686 9.05 12.91 4.05
C VAL A 686 8.29 11.75 3.41
N LEU A 687 6.96 11.82 3.40
CA LEU A 687 6.07 10.72 3.02
C LEU A 687 4.96 11.20 2.09
N ALA A 688 4.56 10.34 1.16
CA ALA A 688 3.29 10.52 0.46
C ALA A 688 2.13 10.22 1.42
N ALA A 689 0.96 10.82 1.21
CA ALA A 689 -0.22 10.63 2.05
C ALA A 689 -0.59 9.14 2.25
N ALA A 690 -0.48 8.32 1.20
CA ALA A 690 -0.72 6.88 1.25
C ALA A 690 0.27 6.11 2.15
N GLN A 691 1.45 6.67 2.44
CA GLN A 691 2.49 6.05 3.26
C GLN A 691 2.41 6.45 4.74
N ALA A 692 1.56 7.41 5.11
CA ALA A 692 1.43 7.89 6.49
C ALA A 692 0.75 6.87 7.44
N LYS A 693 0.06 5.88 6.88
CA LYS A 693 -0.75 4.91 7.62
C LYS A 693 0.10 4.00 8.52
N GLY A 694 -0.42 3.66 9.71
CA GLY A 694 0.24 2.77 10.67
C GLY A 694 1.52 3.34 11.32
N MET A 695 1.75 4.65 11.20
CA MET A 695 2.88 5.36 11.82
C MET A 695 2.38 6.42 12.81
N GLU A 696 3.23 6.88 13.73
CA GLU A 696 2.94 8.00 14.64
C GLU A 696 4.19 8.88 14.76
N TYR A 697 4.00 10.20 14.77
CA TYR A 697 5.07 11.19 14.84
C TYR A 697 4.77 12.24 15.91
N ASP A 698 5.80 12.83 16.51
CA ASP A 698 5.58 13.93 17.44
C ASP A 698 5.00 15.14 16.70
N HIS A 699 5.60 15.52 15.58
CA HIS A 699 5.13 16.62 14.75
C HIS A 699 4.75 16.13 13.35
N VAL A 700 3.63 16.62 12.84
CA VAL A 700 3.19 16.35 11.47
C VAL A 700 2.97 17.66 10.74
N LEU A 701 3.54 17.77 9.55
CA LEU A 701 3.36 18.86 8.60
C LEU A 701 2.63 18.29 7.37
N VAL A 702 1.35 18.65 7.18
CA VAL A 702 0.57 18.26 6.00
C VAL A 702 0.60 19.39 4.97
N VAL A 703 1.05 19.08 3.77
CA VAL A 703 1.21 20.03 2.66
C VAL A 703 0.08 19.86 1.66
N GLU A 704 -0.60 20.95 1.31
CA GLU A 704 -1.70 21.01 0.33
C GLU A 704 -2.82 19.97 0.59
N PRO A 705 -3.54 20.07 1.73
CA PRO A 705 -4.57 19.13 2.12
C PRO A 705 -5.70 19.00 1.08
N THR A 706 -6.01 20.07 0.34
CA THR A 706 -7.03 20.07 -0.72
C THR A 706 -6.68 19.14 -1.87
N THR A 707 -5.40 19.10 -2.25
CA THR A 707 -4.92 18.17 -3.30
C THR A 707 -5.06 16.71 -2.86
N ILE A 708 -4.91 16.43 -1.56
CA ILE A 708 -5.13 15.08 -1.00
C ILE A 708 -6.62 14.75 -1.03
N ALA A 709 -7.48 15.69 -0.60
CA ALA A 709 -8.93 15.52 -0.54
C ALA A 709 -9.59 15.33 -1.92
N ASP A 710 -9.10 16.03 -2.95
CA ASP A 710 -9.68 16.05 -4.31
C ASP A 710 -9.57 14.70 -5.06
N ARG A 711 -8.93 13.70 -4.45
CA ARG A 711 -8.89 12.30 -4.94
C ARG A 711 -10.19 11.52 -4.65
N GLY A 712 -11.24 12.21 -4.22
CA GLY A 712 -12.54 11.62 -3.89
C GLY A 712 -12.59 11.01 -2.48
N PRO A 713 -13.50 10.05 -2.22
CA PRO A 713 -13.72 9.50 -0.88
C PRO A 713 -12.48 8.86 -0.24
N ALA A 714 -11.61 8.22 -1.05
CA ALA A 714 -10.35 7.67 -0.59
C ALA A 714 -9.36 8.78 -0.17
N GLY A 715 -9.32 9.90 -0.89
CA GLY A 715 -8.52 11.07 -0.58
C GLY A 715 -8.89 11.71 0.75
N LEU A 716 -10.19 11.86 1.03
CA LEU A 716 -10.67 12.36 2.33
C LEU A 716 -10.22 11.48 3.50
N ARG A 717 -10.25 10.15 3.34
CA ARG A 717 -9.79 9.20 4.35
C ARG A 717 -8.27 9.23 4.52
N GLN A 718 -7.52 9.39 3.42
CA GLN A 718 -6.07 9.60 3.47
C GLN A 718 -5.71 10.89 4.21
N LEU A 719 -6.45 11.98 3.96
CA LEU A 719 -6.28 13.23 4.70
C LEU A 719 -6.58 13.05 6.18
N TYR A 720 -7.68 12.35 6.53
CA TYR A 720 -8.01 12.01 7.91
C TYR A 720 -6.88 11.23 8.60
N ILE A 721 -6.30 10.23 7.91
CA ILE A 721 -5.15 9.48 8.42
C ILE A 721 -3.97 10.42 8.65
N ALA A 722 -3.60 11.22 7.65
CA ALA A 722 -2.45 12.13 7.70
C ALA A 722 -2.52 13.12 8.87
N LEU A 723 -3.68 13.77 9.06
CA LEU A 723 -3.88 14.76 10.12
C LEU A 723 -3.85 14.13 11.53
N THR A 724 -4.18 12.83 11.65
CA THR A 724 -4.28 12.13 12.94
C THR A 724 -3.01 11.36 13.33
N ARG A 725 -1.91 11.52 12.59
CA ARG A 725 -0.61 10.88 12.89
C ARG A 725 0.22 11.60 13.94
N SER A 726 -0.21 12.78 14.39
CA SER A 726 0.55 13.62 15.32
C SER A 726 0.23 13.32 16.78
N THR A 727 1.28 13.27 17.60
CA THR A 727 1.20 13.17 19.06
C THR A 727 1.62 14.46 19.78
N GLN A 728 2.07 15.51 19.12
CA GLN A 728 2.37 16.80 19.78
C GLN A 728 1.73 17.97 19.03
N SER A 729 2.12 18.19 17.77
CA SER A 729 1.52 19.26 16.98
C SER A 729 1.32 18.91 15.51
N LEU A 730 0.31 19.53 14.93
CA LEU A 730 -0.07 19.45 13.54
C LEU A 730 0.07 20.82 12.90
N THR A 731 0.85 20.91 11.83
CA THR A 731 0.92 22.08 10.97
C THR A 731 0.33 21.73 9.61
N VAL A 732 -0.57 22.55 9.11
CA VAL A 732 -1.18 22.41 7.78
C VAL A 732 -0.70 23.59 6.94
N LEU A 733 0.11 23.31 5.93
CA LEU A 733 0.64 24.32 5.01
C LEU A 733 -0.12 24.23 3.68
N HIS A 734 -0.73 25.33 3.25
CA HIS A 734 -1.64 25.31 2.11
C HIS A 734 -1.54 26.60 1.28
N THR A 735 -1.67 26.47 -0.04
CA THR A 735 -1.79 27.60 -0.97
C THR A 735 -3.22 27.77 -1.47
N ALA A 736 -3.95 26.66 -1.58
CA ALA A 736 -5.39 26.66 -1.79
C ALA A 736 -6.15 26.82 -0.47
N PRO A 737 -7.41 27.29 -0.47
CA PRO A 737 -8.30 27.22 0.69
C PRO A 737 -8.40 25.79 1.22
N LEU A 738 -8.57 25.64 2.53
CA LEU A 738 -8.74 24.33 3.17
C LEU A 738 -10.02 23.64 2.66
N PRO A 739 -10.05 22.29 2.61
CA PRO A 739 -11.25 21.53 2.23
C PRO A 739 -12.48 21.92 3.05
N GLU A 740 -13.64 22.00 2.40
CA GLU A 740 -14.93 22.31 3.07
C GLU A 740 -15.23 21.35 4.24
N SER A 741 -14.80 20.08 4.11
CA SER A 741 -14.94 19.06 5.15
C SER A 741 -14.15 19.34 6.43
N LEU A 742 -13.21 20.30 6.43
CA LEU A 742 -12.49 20.77 7.62
C LEU A 742 -13.03 22.11 8.14
N THR A 743 -13.76 22.87 7.34
CA THR A 743 -14.23 24.22 7.68
C THR A 743 -15.72 24.29 8.03
N ASN A 744 -16.54 23.32 7.61
CA ASN A 744 -17.94 23.23 8.03
C ASN A 744 -18.06 22.66 9.45
N THR A 745 -18.00 23.54 10.44
CA THR A 745 -18.59 23.30 11.76
C THR A 745 -20.11 23.33 11.63
N ASP A 746 -20.77 22.29 12.14
CA ASP A 746 -22.23 22.12 12.15
C ASP A 746 -22.99 23.41 12.55
N ASP A 747 -23.60 24.09 11.57
CA ASP A 747 -24.71 25.02 11.79
C ASP A 747 -26.01 24.28 11.46
N THR A 748 -26.54 23.60 12.48
CA THR A 748 -27.92 23.10 12.45
C THR A 748 -28.88 24.29 12.51
N GLY A 749 -29.45 24.66 11.36
CA GLY A 749 -30.69 25.41 11.27
C GLY A 749 -30.59 26.81 10.67
N GLU A 750 -31.33 26.99 9.57
CA GLU A 750 -31.68 28.24 8.89
C GLU A 750 -30.61 28.83 7.93
N PRO A 751 -30.95 29.03 6.63
CA PRO A 751 -30.05 29.68 5.69
C PRO A 751 -29.93 31.17 6.07
N PRO A 752 -28.72 31.72 6.30
CA PRO A 752 -28.57 33.12 6.60
C PRO A 752 -28.88 33.96 5.35
N PRO A 753 -29.43 35.17 5.53
CA PRO A 753 -29.86 36.01 4.42
C PRO A 753 -28.65 36.49 3.64
N ALA A 754 -28.82 36.54 2.32
CA ALA A 754 -27.89 37.19 1.41
C ALA A 754 -27.82 38.69 1.76
N GLU A 755 -26.84 39.08 2.57
CA GLU A 755 -26.44 40.47 2.71
C GLU A 755 -25.04 40.66 2.12
N ALA A 756 -25.05 41.49 1.08
CA ALA A 756 -23.90 41.90 0.32
C ALA A 756 -22.95 42.73 1.19
N GLU A 757 -21.72 42.24 1.35
CA GLU A 757 -20.57 43.13 1.47
C GLU A 757 -19.89 43.26 0.10
N ALA A 758 -19.82 44.51 -0.33
CA ALA A 758 -19.38 44.94 -1.63
C ALA A 758 -17.86 44.88 -1.79
N GLY A 759 -17.41 44.50 -2.98
CA GLY A 759 -16.24 45.13 -3.59
C GLY A 759 -15.00 44.30 -3.84
N SER A 760 -15.11 43.12 -4.45
CA SER A 760 -14.12 42.71 -5.46
C SER A 760 -14.81 41.89 -6.56
N THR A 761 -14.95 42.50 -7.73
CA THR A 761 -15.29 41.77 -8.95
C THR A 761 -14.28 40.64 -9.16
N PRO A 762 -14.70 39.37 -9.32
CA PRO A 762 -13.77 38.30 -9.68
C PRO A 762 -13.11 38.67 -11.00
N GLY A 763 -11.78 38.79 -11.01
CA GLY A 763 -11.01 39.16 -12.19
C GLY A 763 -11.37 38.26 -13.38
N GLU A 764 -11.78 38.89 -14.48
CA GLU A 764 -12.24 38.24 -15.71
C GLU A 764 -11.19 37.21 -16.18
N VAL A 765 -11.57 35.93 -16.27
CA VAL A 765 -10.66 34.87 -16.68
C VAL A 765 -10.31 35.08 -18.16
N PRO A 766 -9.02 35.27 -18.52
CA PRO A 766 -8.67 35.55 -19.90
C PRO A 766 -8.92 34.33 -20.78
N GLU A 767 -9.49 34.53 -21.97
CA GLU A 767 -9.85 33.42 -22.86
C GLU A 767 -8.59 32.65 -23.32
N ILE A 768 -8.68 31.32 -23.41
CA ILE A 768 -7.62 30.49 -23.99
C ILE A 768 -7.38 30.94 -25.44
N GLY A 769 -6.14 31.30 -25.76
CA GLY A 769 -5.78 31.90 -27.03
C GLY A 769 -5.81 33.43 -27.06
N ALA A 770 -6.03 34.12 -25.94
CA ALA A 770 -5.87 35.58 -25.85
C ALA A 770 -4.39 35.99 -25.76
N ASP A 771 -4.02 37.07 -26.44
CA ASP A 771 -2.66 37.63 -26.38
C ASP A 771 -2.47 38.50 -25.14
N ILE A 772 -1.36 38.27 -24.45
CA ILE A 772 -0.98 38.98 -23.23
C ILE A 772 0.51 39.31 -23.31
N ARG A 773 0.79 40.62 -23.31
CA ARG A 773 2.16 41.12 -23.17
C ARG A 773 2.55 41.07 -21.71
N VAL A 774 3.65 40.38 -21.39
CA VAL A 774 4.09 40.16 -20.02
C VAL A 774 5.56 40.51 -19.81
N ARG A 775 5.93 40.86 -18.56
CA ARG A 775 7.32 41.00 -18.14
C ARG A 775 7.72 39.85 -17.23
N VAL A 776 8.80 39.16 -17.55
CA VAL A 776 9.35 38.07 -16.74
C VAL A 776 9.95 38.65 -15.46
N THR A 777 9.50 38.16 -14.30
CA THR A 777 9.97 38.65 -12.99
C THR A 777 10.95 37.68 -12.33
N GLY A 778 10.96 36.39 -12.71
CA GLY A 778 11.90 35.40 -12.21
C GLY A 778 11.48 33.94 -12.48
N PRO A 779 12.26 32.95 -12.03
CA PRO A 779 11.91 31.54 -12.13
C PRO A 779 10.73 31.16 -11.21
N GLY A 780 9.98 30.13 -11.59
CA GLY A 780 8.84 29.56 -10.86
C GLY A 780 8.87 28.02 -10.81
N PRO A 781 7.99 27.39 -10.03
CA PRO A 781 8.00 25.94 -9.83
C PRO A 781 7.74 25.15 -11.13
N GLY A 782 8.34 23.97 -11.24
CA GLY A 782 8.14 23.06 -12.37
C GLY A 782 8.69 23.57 -13.72
N GLY A 783 9.79 24.33 -13.71
CA GLY A 783 10.42 24.86 -14.93
C GLY A 783 9.65 26.00 -15.62
N ARG A 784 8.71 26.63 -14.90
CA ARG A 784 7.91 27.77 -15.39
C ARG A 784 8.53 29.10 -14.93
N TYR A 785 8.04 30.23 -15.45
CA TYR A 785 8.53 31.58 -15.15
C TYR A 785 7.41 32.47 -14.62
N LYS A 786 7.73 33.28 -13.61
CA LYS A 786 6.85 34.32 -13.09
C LYS A 786 6.78 35.46 -14.09
N VAL A 787 5.57 35.92 -14.38
CA VAL A 787 5.36 37.03 -15.32
C VAL A 787 4.32 38.00 -14.80
N LYS A 788 4.53 39.29 -15.05
CA LYS A 788 3.57 40.36 -14.74
C LYS A 788 2.92 40.84 -16.04
N ALA A 789 1.58 40.85 -16.09
CA ALA A 789 0.86 41.44 -17.21
C ALA A 789 1.21 42.92 -17.40
N LEU A 790 1.54 43.29 -18.63
CA LEU A 790 1.70 44.67 -19.07
C LEU A 790 0.47 45.14 -19.86
N SER A 791 -0.12 44.27 -20.70
CA SER A 791 -1.35 44.55 -21.45
C SER A 791 -1.96 43.25 -22.00
N PRO A 792 -3.27 43.00 -21.85
CA PRO A 792 -4.21 43.72 -20.99
C PRO A 792 -3.89 43.51 -19.50
N ALA A 793 -4.38 44.40 -18.62
CA ALA A 793 -4.23 44.23 -17.18
C ALA A 793 -5.10 43.06 -16.71
N ILE A 794 -4.49 42.05 -16.06
CA ILE A 794 -5.16 40.84 -15.60
C ILE A 794 -4.85 40.67 -14.12
N ASP A 795 -5.90 40.55 -13.30
CA ASP A 795 -5.82 40.45 -11.83
C ASP A 795 -5.73 38.99 -11.35
N ARG A 796 -5.26 38.10 -12.22
CA ARG A 796 -5.11 36.65 -11.99
C ARG A 796 -3.64 36.28 -12.10
N THR A 797 -3.20 35.29 -11.33
CA THR A 797 -1.81 34.79 -11.38
C THR A 797 -1.47 34.27 -12.78
N LEU A 798 -0.41 34.83 -13.39
CA LEU A 798 0.08 34.44 -14.71
C LEU A 798 1.42 33.72 -14.58
N VAL A 799 1.53 32.58 -15.27
CA VAL A 799 2.75 31.76 -15.27
C VAL A 799 3.14 31.42 -16.70
N LEU A 800 4.36 31.74 -17.10
CA LEU A 800 4.89 31.42 -18.42
C LEU A 800 5.52 30.02 -18.42
N THR A 801 5.03 29.14 -19.29
CA THR A 801 5.72 27.88 -19.61
C THR A 801 6.64 28.10 -20.81
N VAL A 802 7.81 27.48 -20.75
CA VAL A 802 8.81 27.51 -21.81
C VAL A 802 9.04 26.07 -22.25
N ARG A 803 9.00 25.84 -23.56
CA ARG A 803 9.17 24.49 -24.10
C ARG A 803 10.56 23.97 -23.79
N HIS A 804 10.66 22.67 -23.50
CA HIS A 804 11.93 22.00 -23.28
C HIS A 804 12.86 22.19 -24.50
N GLY A 805 14.07 22.73 -24.27
CA GLY A 805 15.04 23.09 -25.31
C GLY A 805 14.90 24.52 -25.90
N SER A 806 13.93 25.32 -25.46
CA SER A 806 13.86 26.75 -25.82
C SER A 806 14.69 27.61 -24.88
N VAL A 807 15.18 28.75 -25.36
CA VAL A 807 16.01 29.67 -24.55
C VAL A 807 15.23 30.14 -23.33
N SER A 808 15.80 29.92 -22.15
CA SER A 808 15.25 30.38 -20.87
C SER A 808 15.12 31.90 -20.83
N PRO A 809 13.91 32.45 -20.63
CA PRO A 809 13.71 33.89 -20.59
C PRO A 809 14.38 34.51 -19.36
N ARG A 810 14.95 35.70 -19.55
CA ARG A 810 15.71 36.40 -18.52
C ARG A 810 14.78 37.24 -17.63
N PRO A 811 15.06 37.36 -16.32
CA PRO A 811 14.35 38.31 -15.46
C PRO A 811 14.43 39.73 -16.04
N GLY A 812 13.28 40.40 -16.19
CA GLY A 812 13.12 41.71 -16.80
C GLY A 812 12.72 41.70 -18.28
N GLU A 813 12.82 40.55 -18.96
CA GLU A 813 12.47 40.40 -20.37
C GLU A 813 10.96 40.60 -20.61
N VAL A 814 10.60 41.32 -21.67
CA VAL A 814 9.21 41.55 -22.07
C VAL A 814 8.88 40.66 -23.24
N LEU A 815 7.85 39.83 -23.08
CA LEU A 815 7.44 38.82 -24.05
C LEU A 815 5.98 39.02 -24.44
N ASP A 816 5.70 38.82 -25.72
CA ASP A 816 4.34 38.68 -26.22
C ASP A 816 3.96 37.19 -26.11
N CYS A 817 3.08 36.90 -25.16
CA CYS A 817 2.64 35.55 -24.84
C CYS A 817 1.15 35.43 -25.08
N TRP A 818 0.62 34.22 -24.90
CA TRP A 818 -0.81 33.99 -24.93
C TRP A 818 -1.27 32.93 -23.96
N VAL A 819 -2.55 32.97 -23.60
CA VAL A 819 -3.16 32.03 -22.65
C VAL A 819 -3.22 30.63 -23.26
N PHE A 820 -2.30 29.77 -22.86
CA PHE A 820 -2.27 28.37 -23.23
C PHE A 820 -3.33 27.56 -22.49
N ALA A 821 -3.53 27.86 -21.21
CA ALA A 821 -4.47 27.15 -20.35
C ALA A 821 -4.95 28.02 -19.18
N ASN A 822 -6.16 27.77 -18.71
CA ASN A 822 -6.63 28.25 -17.42
C ASN A 822 -6.69 27.07 -16.46
N GLU A 823 -5.87 27.09 -15.42
CA GLU A 823 -5.92 26.19 -14.27
C GLU A 823 -6.74 26.86 -13.15
N THR A 824 -7.17 26.12 -12.12
CA THR A 824 -8.15 26.58 -11.12
C THR A 824 -7.84 27.96 -10.51
N ASN A 825 -6.56 28.26 -10.24
CA ASN A 825 -6.12 29.53 -9.63
C ASN A 825 -5.07 30.33 -10.44
N GLN A 826 -4.70 29.89 -11.65
CA GLN A 826 -3.69 30.57 -12.47
C GLN A 826 -3.95 30.38 -13.97
N SER A 827 -3.45 31.32 -14.78
CA SER A 827 -3.44 31.20 -16.25
C SER A 827 -2.02 30.91 -16.72
N VAL A 828 -1.87 29.81 -17.45
CA VAL A 828 -0.62 29.38 -18.05
C VAL A 828 -0.46 30.07 -19.40
N LEU A 829 0.63 30.81 -19.55
CA LEU A 829 1.01 31.50 -20.77
C LEU A 829 2.08 30.73 -21.51
N THR A 830 2.12 30.85 -22.83
CA THR A 830 3.24 30.38 -23.66
C THR A 830 3.64 31.45 -24.66
N ALA A 831 4.92 31.46 -25.03
CA ALA A 831 5.46 32.26 -26.13
C ALA A 831 5.51 31.47 -27.46
N ASP A 832 5.22 30.16 -27.44
CA ASP A 832 5.21 29.29 -28.63
C ASP A 832 3.96 29.53 -29.50
N GLN A 833 4.09 29.57 -30.83
CA GLN A 833 2.96 29.76 -31.75
C GLN A 833 2.22 28.45 -32.11
N ARG A 834 2.69 27.29 -31.64
CA ARG A 834 2.04 25.99 -31.90
C ARG A 834 0.64 25.90 -31.28
N GLY A 835 -0.32 25.45 -32.09
CA GLY A 835 -1.72 25.26 -31.67
C GLY A 835 -2.69 26.36 -32.15
N ARG A 836 -2.14 27.45 -32.71
CA ARG A 836 -2.89 28.63 -33.19
C ARG A 836 -3.06 28.71 -34.71
N GLN A 837 -2.64 27.69 -35.47
CA GLN A 837 -2.86 27.69 -36.91
C GLN A 837 -4.36 27.59 -37.21
N PRO A 838 -4.87 28.30 -38.23
CA PRO A 838 -6.25 28.14 -38.64
C PRO A 838 -6.48 26.73 -39.18
N ILE A 839 -7.71 26.23 -39.03
CA ILE A 839 -8.11 24.95 -39.65
C ILE A 839 -7.88 25.06 -41.16
N SER A 840 -7.09 24.15 -41.73
CA SER A 840 -6.81 24.16 -43.17
C SER A 840 -8.08 23.90 -44.00
N PRO A 841 -8.21 24.41 -45.24
CA PRO A 841 -9.40 24.22 -46.07
C PRO A 841 -9.79 22.73 -46.24
N ARG A 842 -8.78 21.87 -46.44
CA ARG A 842 -8.97 20.41 -46.53
C ARG A 842 -9.51 19.78 -45.25
N MET A 843 -9.12 20.30 -44.08
CA MET A 843 -9.63 19.81 -42.79
C MET A 843 -11.00 20.40 -42.47
N ALA A 844 -11.26 21.65 -42.87
CA ALA A 844 -12.56 22.28 -42.71
C ALA A 844 -13.68 21.51 -43.43
N GLU A 845 -13.43 21.01 -44.64
CA GLU A 845 -14.39 20.14 -45.36
C GLU A 845 -14.72 18.86 -44.57
N ARG A 846 -13.70 18.21 -43.99
CA ARG A 846 -13.87 17.00 -43.16
C ARG A 846 -14.62 17.31 -41.87
N TYR A 847 -14.37 18.46 -41.25
CA TYR A 847 -15.05 18.88 -40.02
C TYR A 847 -16.49 19.28 -40.25
N VAL A 848 -16.82 19.94 -41.37
CA VAL A 848 -18.21 20.22 -41.73
C VAL A 848 -19.01 18.92 -41.90
N ALA A 849 -18.41 17.87 -42.48
CA ALA A 849 -19.03 16.56 -42.59
C ALA A 849 -19.16 15.86 -41.22
N ALA A 850 -18.16 15.99 -40.35
CA ALA A 850 -18.16 15.38 -39.00
C ALA A 850 -19.18 16.02 -38.05
N LEU A 851 -19.32 17.36 -38.07
CA LEU A 851 -20.20 18.10 -37.16
C LEU A 851 -21.69 17.81 -37.39
N GLY A 852 -22.08 17.40 -38.59
CA GLY A 852 -23.46 17.05 -38.93
C GLY A 852 -23.86 15.59 -38.65
N VAL A 853 -22.91 14.71 -38.31
CA VAL A 853 -23.16 13.25 -38.31
C VAL A 853 -24.16 12.81 -37.24
N LEU A 854 -24.12 13.41 -36.05
CA LEU A 854 -25.02 13.04 -34.95
C LEU A 854 -26.47 13.43 -35.25
N ASP A 855 -26.66 14.60 -35.85
CA ASP A 855 -27.96 15.13 -36.27
C ASP A 855 -28.56 14.29 -37.41
N GLU A 856 -27.75 13.97 -38.43
CA GLU A 856 -28.14 13.11 -39.55
C GLU A 856 -28.57 11.70 -39.08
N LEU A 857 -27.90 11.14 -38.07
CA LEU A 857 -28.26 9.85 -37.47
C LEU A 857 -29.55 9.92 -36.64
N THR A 858 -29.91 11.07 -36.08
CA THR A 858 -31.14 11.24 -35.28
C THR A 858 -32.37 11.65 -36.08
N ASP A 859 -32.19 12.31 -37.23
CA ASP A 859 -33.25 12.81 -38.12
C ASP A 859 -33.62 11.84 -39.26
N SER A 860 -32.84 10.78 -39.46
CA SER A 860 -33.14 9.72 -40.43
C SER A 860 -34.41 8.97 -40.04
N GLY A 861 -35.58 9.47 -40.46
CA GLY A 861 -36.91 8.86 -40.28
C GLY A 861 -37.12 7.54 -41.04
N GLY A 862 -36.06 6.76 -41.27
CA GLY A 862 -36.09 5.50 -42.01
C GLY A 862 -34.70 4.87 -42.20
N GLY A 863 -34.11 4.34 -41.12
CA GLY A 863 -33.22 3.15 -41.11
C GLY A 863 -31.92 3.10 -41.94
N THR A 864 -31.62 4.04 -42.83
CA THR A 864 -30.39 4.00 -43.65
C THR A 864 -29.27 4.83 -43.02
N VAL A 865 -28.35 4.15 -42.34
CA VAL A 865 -27.10 4.76 -41.83
C VAL A 865 -26.20 5.13 -43.02
N PRO A 866 -25.66 6.37 -43.11
CA PRO A 866 -24.69 6.73 -44.13
C PRO A 866 -23.44 5.84 -44.08
N GLU A 867 -22.95 5.35 -45.23
CA GLU A 867 -21.80 4.45 -45.31
C GLU A 867 -20.53 5.01 -44.65
N ASP A 868 -20.39 6.35 -44.59
CA ASP A 868 -19.23 7.04 -44.01
C ASP A 868 -19.47 7.58 -42.59
N ALA A 869 -20.61 7.27 -41.96
CA ALA A 869 -20.98 7.78 -40.63
C ALA A 869 -19.94 7.46 -39.56
N ARG A 870 -19.33 6.27 -39.61
CA ARG A 870 -18.29 5.85 -38.65
C ARG A 870 -16.99 6.65 -38.79
N ASN A 871 -16.63 7.01 -40.02
CA ASN A 871 -15.46 7.86 -40.27
C ASN A 871 -15.72 9.27 -39.73
N ARG A 872 -16.91 9.83 -40.03
CA ARG A 872 -17.34 11.13 -39.52
C ARG A 872 -17.42 11.21 -38.00
N LEU A 873 -17.90 10.15 -37.32
CA LEU A 873 -17.90 10.05 -35.85
C LEU A 873 -16.49 9.97 -35.27
N SER A 874 -15.58 9.26 -35.95
CA SER A 874 -14.17 9.18 -35.55
C SER A 874 -13.48 10.54 -35.69
N GLU A 875 -13.83 11.31 -36.72
CA GLU A 875 -13.37 12.69 -36.88
C GLU A 875 -13.92 13.62 -35.78
N LEU A 876 -15.22 13.50 -35.43
CA LEU A 876 -15.82 14.29 -34.35
C LEU A 876 -15.18 13.98 -32.99
N GLN A 877 -14.94 12.69 -32.71
CA GLN A 877 -14.17 12.26 -31.54
C GLN A 877 -12.73 12.80 -31.59
N GLY A 878 -12.12 12.82 -32.78
CA GLY A 878 -10.80 13.39 -33.04
C GLY A 878 -10.73 14.89 -32.75
N MET A 879 -11.76 15.66 -33.10
CA MET A 879 -11.88 17.09 -32.80
C MET A 879 -11.90 17.33 -31.28
N ALA A 880 -12.70 16.57 -30.52
CA ALA A 880 -12.74 16.67 -29.07
C ALA A 880 -11.41 16.29 -28.42
N ASN A 881 -10.81 15.16 -28.84
CA ASN A 881 -9.51 14.69 -28.33
C ASN A 881 -8.38 15.69 -28.60
N ARG A 882 -8.38 16.34 -29.77
CA ARG A 882 -7.39 17.35 -30.14
C ARG A 882 -7.40 18.53 -29.19
N VAL A 883 -8.58 19.01 -28.79
CA VAL A 883 -8.71 20.10 -27.81
C VAL A 883 -8.32 19.63 -26.40
N LEU A 884 -8.68 18.39 -26.02
CA LEU A 884 -8.32 17.80 -24.74
C LEU A 884 -6.81 17.55 -24.58
N ARG A 885 -6.13 17.12 -25.66
CA ARG A 885 -4.70 16.80 -25.68
C ARG A 885 -3.80 17.99 -26.03
N ARG A 886 -4.34 19.03 -26.67
CA ARG A 886 -3.62 20.25 -27.10
C ARG A 886 -2.38 19.94 -27.95
N ASP A 887 -2.46 18.93 -28.80
CA ASP A 887 -1.32 18.30 -29.47
C ASP A 887 -1.19 18.61 -30.97
N GLN A 888 -2.21 19.23 -31.60
CA GLN A 888 -2.20 19.58 -33.04
C GLN A 888 -2.15 21.07 -33.30
N ALA A 889 -1.67 21.48 -34.48
CA ALA A 889 -1.39 22.88 -34.79
C ALA A 889 -2.62 23.81 -34.79
N ASP A 890 -3.84 23.29 -34.89
CA ASP A 890 -5.09 24.03 -35.06
C ASP A 890 -6.08 23.90 -33.88
N TRP A 891 -5.65 23.32 -32.76
CA TRP A 891 -6.55 22.99 -31.64
C TRP A 891 -7.28 24.21 -31.05
N VAL A 892 -6.66 25.40 -31.07
CA VAL A 892 -7.29 26.65 -30.58
C VAL A 892 -8.43 27.06 -31.51
N ASP A 893 -8.24 26.97 -32.84
CA ASP A 893 -9.26 27.32 -33.81
C ASP A 893 -10.41 26.29 -33.81
N VAL A 894 -10.11 25.00 -33.64
CA VAL A 894 -11.12 23.95 -33.41
C VAL A 894 -11.93 24.22 -32.13
N ARG A 895 -11.27 24.61 -31.03
CA ARG A 895 -11.94 24.96 -29.78
C ARG A 895 -12.89 26.15 -29.96
N ARG A 896 -12.48 27.19 -30.69
CA ARG A 896 -13.33 28.36 -30.99
C ARG A 896 -14.53 27.98 -31.85
N VAL A 897 -14.33 27.16 -32.87
CA VAL A 897 -15.41 26.65 -33.72
C VAL A 897 -16.44 25.86 -32.92
N LEU A 898 -16.00 25.10 -31.90
CA LEU A 898 -16.90 24.36 -30.99
C LEU A 898 -17.55 25.23 -29.90
N GLY A 899 -17.36 26.55 -29.91
CA GLY A 899 -17.96 27.47 -28.93
C GLY A 899 -17.20 27.58 -27.60
N SER A 900 -15.88 27.36 -27.60
CA SER A 900 -15.01 27.46 -26.41
C SER A 900 -15.47 26.59 -25.20
N PRO A 901 -15.78 25.29 -25.40
CA PRO A 901 -16.27 24.41 -24.33
C PRO A 901 -15.22 24.18 -23.21
N ASP A 902 -15.71 23.82 -22.03
CA ASP A 902 -14.89 23.33 -20.92
C ASP A 902 -14.50 21.85 -21.12
N ARG A 903 -13.68 21.32 -20.19
CA ARG A 903 -13.14 19.96 -20.27
C ARG A 903 -14.24 18.90 -20.13
N ASP A 904 -15.27 19.16 -19.34
CA ASP A 904 -16.34 18.22 -19.06
C ASP A 904 -17.28 18.09 -20.27
N ARG A 905 -17.68 19.22 -20.87
CA ARG A 905 -18.46 19.23 -22.12
C ARG A 905 -17.71 18.55 -23.26
N LEU A 906 -16.40 18.77 -23.40
CA LEU A 906 -15.56 18.08 -24.41
C LEU A 906 -15.50 16.58 -24.18
N SER A 907 -15.43 16.14 -22.92
CA SER A 907 -15.43 14.72 -22.57
C SER A 907 -16.77 14.08 -22.94
N VAL A 908 -17.88 14.77 -22.66
CA VAL A 908 -19.23 14.34 -23.09
C VAL A 908 -19.33 14.20 -24.61
N LEU A 909 -18.82 15.16 -25.40
CA LEU A 909 -18.83 15.07 -26.86
C LEU A 909 -18.00 13.89 -27.38
N ARG A 910 -16.80 13.68 -26.81
CA ARG A 910 -15.93 12.55 -27.14
C ARG A 910 -16.63 11.23 -26.86
N ASP A 911 -17.25 11.10 -25.70
CA ASP A 911 -17.88 9.86 -25.24
C ASP A 911 -19.18 9.58 -26.00
N LEU A 912 -19.94 10.62 -26.35
CA LEU A 912 -21.11 10.52 -27.23
C LEU A 912 -20.71 10.04 -28.63
N ALA A 913 -19.66 10.63 -29.24
CA ALA A 913 -19.17 10.19 -30.55
C ALA A 913 -18.61 8.75 -30.50
N ALA A 914 -17.86 8.40 -29.45
CA ALA A 914 -17.25 7.08 -29.29
C ALA A 914 -18.27 5.98 -28.99
N SER A 915 -19.27 6.25 -28.15
CA SER A 915 -20.36 5.31 -27.86
C SER A 915 -21.24 5.09 -29.10
N THR A 916 -21.55 6.15 -29.85
CA THR A 916 -22.32 6.06 -31.11
C THR A 916 -21.56 5.27 -32.18
N ASN A 917 -20.24 5.50 -32.33
CA ASN A 917 -19.41 4.75 -33.28
C ASN A 917 -19.32 3.26 -32.91
N ARG A 918 -19.26 2.93 -31.62
CA ARG A 918 -19.33 1.54 -31.14
C ARG A 918 -20.70 0.90 -31.43
N ALA A 919 -21.80 1.59 -31.12
CA ALA A 919 -23.14 1.09 -31.42
C ALA A 919 -23.37 0.81 -32.92
N LEU A 920 -22.82 1.66 -33.80
CA LEU A 920 -22.82 1.42 -35.25
C LEU A 920 -21.92 0.25 -35.68
N LYS A 921 -20.81 -0.01 -34.97
CA LYS A 921 -19.95 -1.18 -35.23
C LYS A 921 -20.67 -2.49 -34.90
N ASP A 922 -21.47 -2.47 -33.84
CA ASP A 922 -22.12 -3.66 -33.30
C ASP A 922 -23.50 -3.92 -33.95
N GLY A 923 -23.89 -3.09 -34.93
CA GLY A 923 -25.09 -3.27 -35.76
C GLY A 923 -26.41 -2.92 -35.07
N ALA A 924 -26.39 -2.24 -33.92
CA ALA A 924 -27.58 -1.93 -33.11
C ALA A 924 -27.61 -0.48 -32.60
N PRO A 925 -27.71 0.54 -33.47
CA PRO A 925 -27.89 1.92 -33.02
C PRO A 925 -29.30 2.12 -32.45
N ASP A 926 -29.42 2.29 -31.13
CA ASP A 926 -30.64 2.80 -30.51
C ASP A 926 -30.76 4.30 -30.76
N VAL A 927 -31.41 4.65 -31.87
CA VAL A 927 -31.61 6.03 -32.33
C VAL A 927 -32.41 6.86 -31.31
N SER A 928 -33.32 6.23 -30.57
CA SER A 928 -34.10 6.91 -29.53
C SER A 928 -33.22 7.34 -28.36
N ARG A 929 -32.37 6.43 -27.88
CA ARG A 929 -31.39 6.71 -26.83
C ARG A 929 -30.32 7.72 -27.26
N LEU A 930 -29.88 7.66 -28.53
CA LEU A 930 -28.98 8.64 -29.10
C LEU A 930 -29.61 10.05 -29.11
N ARG A 931 -30.89 10.16 -29.53
CA ARG A 931 -31.63 11.43 -29.56
C ARG A 931 -31.76 12.04 -28.17
N GLU A 932 -32.09 11.22 -27.17
CA GLU A 932 -32.18 11.66 -25.77
C GLU A 932 -30.81 12.09 -25.21
N SER A 933 -29.75 11.33 -25.51
CA SER A 933 -28.38 11.64 -25.07
C SER A 933 -27.85 12.91 -25.74
N LEU A 934 -28.14 13.13 -27.02
CA LEU A 934 -27.76 14.34 -27.74
C LEU A 934 -28.51 15.57 -27.21
N ALA A 935 -29.82 15.45 -26.94
CA ALA A 935 -30.63 16.53 -26.37
C ALA A 935 -30.18 16.92 -24.95
N SER A 936 -29.96 15.93 -24.08
CA SER A 936 -29.49 16.15 -22.69
C SER A 936 -28.06 16.69 -22.61
N SER A 937 -27.20 16.38 -23.60
CA SER A 937 -25.83 16.88 -23.63
C SER A 937 -25.67 18.36 -23.99
N GLY A 938 -26.72 18.99 -24.53
CA GLY A 938 -26.69 20.39 -24.98
C GLY A 938 -25.78 20.66 -26.19
N TRP A 939 -25.32 19.62 -26.89
CA TRP A 939 -24.42 19.75 -28.05
C TRP A 939 -25.12 19.98 -29.39
N ALA A 940 -26.42 19.66 -29.51
CA ALA A 940 -27.14 19.76 -30.78
C ALA A 940 -27.02 21.15 -31.43
N GLN A 941 -27.32 22.21 -30.67
CA GLN A 941 -27.23 23.58 -31.17
C GLN A 941 -25.78 24.01 -31.43
N SER A 942 -24.86 23.71 -30.50
CA SER A 942 -23.45 24.11 -30.63
C SER A 942 -22.75 23.45 -31.83
N LEU A 943 -23.09 22.20 -32.16
CA LEU A 943 -22.55 21.52 -33.34
C LEU A 943 -23.12 22.10 -34.65
N ALA A 944 -24.40 22.48 -34.67
CA ALA A 944 -25.01 23.14 -35.82
C ALA A 944 -24.39 24.53 -36.08
N GLU A 945 -24.19 25.33 -35.04
CA GLU A 945 -23.51 26.63 -35.12
C GLU A 945 -22.05 26.49 -35.57
N ALA A 946 -21.33 25.49 -35.05
CA ALA A 946 -19.98 25.15 -35.47
C ALA A 946 -19.91 24.78 -36.97
N ARG A 947 -20.89 24.00 -37.45
CA ARG A 947 -21.00 23.56 -38.84
C ARG A 947 -21.22 24.75 -39.78
N GLU A 948 -22.15 25.65 -39.45
CA GLU A 948 -22.41 26.84 -40.26
C GLU A 948 -21.24 27.82 -40.25
N THR A 949 -20.56 27.97 -39.10
CA THR A 949 -19.34 28.79 -38.98
C THR A 949 -18.25 28.31 -39.94
N LEU A 950 -18.00 26.99 -40.01
CA LEU A 950 -17.01 26.44 -40.94
C LEU A 950 -17.46 26.51 -42.40
N LYS A 951 -18.75 26.32 -42.71
CA LYS A 951 -19.28 26.49 -44.07
C LYS A 951 -19.11 27.93 -44.57
N ALA A 952 -19.40 28.91 -43.72
CA ALA A 952 -19.20 30.32 -44.05
C ALA A 952 -17.71 30.63 -44.31
N ARG A 953 -16.79 30.09 -43.50
CA ARG A 953 -15.34 30.22 -43.72
C ARG A 953 -14.88 29.59 -45.05
N LEU A 954 -15.42 28.43 -45.40
CA LEU A 954 -15.14 27.77 -46.68
C LEU A 954 -15.69 28.55 -47.88
N ALA A 955 -16.85 29.19 -47.75
CA ALA A 955 -17.44 30.01 -48.80
C ALA A 955 -16.62 31.29 -49.05
N VAL A 956 -16.13 31.95 -47.99
CA VAL A 956 -15.27 33.14 -48.07
C VAL A 956 -13.89 32.79 -48.66
N ALA A 957 -13.33 31.62 -48.34
CA ALA A 957 -12.06 31.16 -48.91
C ALA A 957 -12.15 30.79 -50.42
N ALA A 958 -13.35 30.70 -50.99
CA ALA A 958 -13.60 30.38 -52.40
C ALA A 958 -13.74 31.63 -53.30
N GLU A 959 -13.80 32.85 -52.74
CA GLU A 959 -13.77 34.09 -53.51
C GLU A 959 -12.32 34.49 -53.85
N PRO A 960 -11.95 34.67 -55.14
CA PRO A 960 -10.59 35.04 -55.51
C PRO A 960 -10.46 36.57 -55.49
N ASP A 961 -10.06 37.14 -54.36
CA ASP A 961 -9.72 38.57 -54.31
C ASP A 961 -8.23 38.82 -54.57
N PHE A 962 -8.05 39.65 -55.60
CA PHE A 962 -6.81 40.16 -56.16
C PHE A 962 -6.13 41.17 -55.23
N GLU A 963 -4.81 41.04 -55.18
CA GLU A 963 -3.75 42.07 -55.10
C GLU A 963 -2.73 41.76 -54.01
N TYR A 964 -1.70 41.02 -54.41
CA TYR A 964 -0.46 40.91 -53.66
C TYR A 964 0.69 41.32 -54.58
N THR A 965 1.44 42.35 -54.18
CA THR A 965 2.77 42.67 -54.73
C THR A 965 3.74 42.81 -53.55
N PRO A 966 4.99 42.33 -53.67
CA PRO A 966 5.60 41.50 -52.64
C PRO A 966 6.85 42.11 -51.98
N ALA A 967 7.35 41.45 -50.92
CA ALA A 967 8.73 41.63 -50.45
C ALA A 967 9.38 40.27 -50.10
N THR A 968 10.17 39.78 -51.06
CA THR A 968 11.54 39.21 -50.93
C THR A 968 11.85 37.99 -50.03
N ALA A 969 11.77 36.82 -50.68
CA ALA A 969 12.74 35.71 -50.82
C ALA A 969 13.82 35.37 -49.76
N ALA A 970 13.88 34.07 -49.39
CA ALA A 970 15.01 33.15 -49.69
C ALA A 970 14.59 31.67 -49.45
N HIS A 971 14.38 30.91 -50.52
CA HIS A 971 15.18 29.73 -50.95
C HIS A 971 14.64 28.35 -50.54
N GLN A 972 14.08 27.66 -51.54
CA GLN A 972 13.96 26.21 -51.64
C GLN A 972 15.34 25.56 -51.83
N PRO A 973 15.47 24.26 -51.51
CA PRO A 973 15.56 23.28 -52.60
C PRO A 973 14.66 22.06 -52.32
N GLU A 974 13.80 21.71 -53.28
CA GLU A 974 13.96 20.65 -54.30
C GLU A 974 13.30 19.33 -53.89
N GLN A 975 12.27 18.99 -54.67
CA GLN A 975 11.63 17.68 -54.70
C GLN A 975 12.62 16.63 -55.19
N LYS A 976 12.67 15.48 -54.51
CA LYS A 976 13.25 14.26 -55.08
C LYS A 976 12.26 13.11 -55.00
N GLU A 977 12.18 12.44 -56.14
CA GLU A 977 11.24 11.42 -56.55
C GLU A 977 11.24 10.17 -55.67
N THR A 978 10.12 9.46 -55.78
CA THR A 978 9.81 8.16 -55.22
C THR A 978 10.62 7.06 -55.93
N GLU A 979 11.30 6.18 -55.17
CA GLU A 979 11.58 4.78 -55.55
C GLU A 979 12.11 3.98 -54.33
N PRO A 980 12.13 2.64 -54.35
CA PRO A 980 11.18 1.82 -53.58
C PRO A 980 11.77 1.17 -52.33
N VAL A 981 10.85 0.60 -51.54
CA VAL A 981 11.03 -0.37 -50.46
C VAL A 981 12.35 -1.17 -50.54
N THR A 982 13.27 -0.88 -49.63
CA THR A 982 14.31 -1.82 -49.20
C THR A 982 14.07 -2.16 -47.75
N ALA A 983 13.88 -3.46 -47.50
CA ALA A 983 13.81 -4.06 -46.18
C ALA A 983 15.01 -3.59 -45.32
N VAL A 984 14.71 -3.13 -44.11
CA VAL A 984 15.73 -2.97 -43.07
C VAL A 984 15.48 -4.07 -42.05
N ASP A 985 16.55 -4.83 -41.85
CA ASP A 985 16.66 -6.04 -41.06
C ASP A 985 16.10 -5.92 -39.64
N ASP A 986 15.52 -7.03 -39.18
CA ASP A 986 15.21 -7.32 -37.78
C ASP A 986 16.41 -7.00 -36.88
N VAL A 987 16.30 -5.95 -36.09
CA VAL A 987 17.14 -5.79 -34.90
C VAL A 987 16.60 -6.78 -33.86
N PRO A 988 17.39 -7.77 -33.39
CA PRO A 988 16.90 -8.72 -32.41
C PRO A 988 16.57 -7.98 -31.11
N ALA A 989 15.34 -8.15 -30.64
CA ALA A 989 14.87 -7.64 -29.36
C ALA A 989 15.85 -8.05 -28.24
N THR A 990 16.40 -7.06 -27.56
CA THR A 990 17.31 -7.25 -26.43
C THR A 990 16.57 -8.00 -25.32
N GLN A 991 17.04 -9.21 -25.00
CA GLN A 991 16.49 -10.02 -23.91
C GLN A 991 16.68 -9.27 -22.59
N THR A 992 15.58 -8.98 -21.89
CA THR A 992 15.59 -8.44 -20.53
C THR A 992 16.33 -9.40 -19.60
N ALA A 993 17.45 -8.96 -19.05
CA ALA A 993 18.26 -9.71 -18.10
C ALA A 993 17.53 -9.88 -16.76
N THR A 994 17.14 -11.10 -16.42
CA THR A 994 16.45 -11.44 -15.15
C THR A 994 17.39 -11.96 -14.06
N THR A 995 18.70 -12.08 -14.34
CA THR A 995 19.73 -12.51 -13.38
C THR A 995 20.98 -11.64 -13.51
N LYS A 996 21.79 -11.52 -12.44
CA LYS A 996 23.08 -10.78 -12.46
C LYS A 996 24.02 -11.26 -13.59
N GLU A 997 24.03 -12.57 -13.86
CA GLU A 997 24.77 -13.16 -14.98
C GLU A 997 24.18 -12.79 -16.35
N GLY A 998 22.86 -12.72 -16.47
CA GLY A 998 22.18 -12.23 -17.67
C GLY A 998 22.48 -10.76 -17.95
N PHE A 999 22.58 -9.94 -16.89
CA PHE A 999 22.90 -8.52 -17.00
C PHE A 999 24.36 -8.31 -17.45
N LEU A 1000 25.30 -9.06 -16.86
CA LEU A 1000 26.68 -9.08 -17.32
C LEU A 1000 26.79 -9.47 -18.79
N ARG A 1001 26.09 -10.54 -19.23
CA ARG A 1001 26.09 -10.93 -20.65
C ARG A 1001 25.49 -9.87 -21.58
N ALA A 1002 24.47 -9.14 -21.13
CA ALA A 1002 23.90 -8.04 -21.91
C ALA A 1002 24.92 -6.90 -22.10
N LEU A 1003 25.64 -6.53 -21.04
CA LEU A 1003 26.72 -5.55 -21.11
C LEU A 1003 27.89 -6.03 -21.98
N GLU A 1004 28.30 -7.31 -21.87
CA GLU A 1004 29.33 -7.90 -22.74
C GLU A 1004 28.93 -7.88 -24.21
N THR A 1005 27.66 -8.19 -24.51
CA THR A 1005 27.13 -8.16 -25.88
C THR A 1005 27.13 -6.74 -26.44
N SER A 1006 26.76 -5.76 -25.60
CA SER A 1006 26.77 -4.35 -25.97
C SER A 1006 28.19 -3.84 -26.24
N ALA A 1007 29.14 -4.15 -25.35
CA ALA A 1007 30.55 -3.79 -25.54
C ALA A 1007 31.15 -4.44 -26.79
N ALA A 1008 30.82 -5.71 -27.05
CA ALA A 1008 31.23 -6.41 -28.27
C ALA A 1008 30.66 -5.75 -29.54
N ALA A 1009 29.40 -5.29 -29.49
CA ALA A 1009 28.77 -4.58 -30.60
C ALA A 1009 29.47 -3.24 -30.88
N ASP A 1010 29.78 -2.44 -29.85
CA ASP A 1010 30.43 -1.15 -30.02
C ASP A 1010 31.85 -1.28 -30.61
N ARG A 1011 32.59 -2.33 -30.22
CA ARG A 1011 33.94 -2.64 -30.75
C ARG A 1011 33.94 -3.06 -32.22
N THR A 1012 32.79 -3.29 -32.85
CA THR A 1012 32.71 -3.47 -34.30
C THR A 1012 32.89 -2.16 -35.07
N CYS A 1013 32.71 -1.00 -34.42
CA CYS A 1013 32.86 0.32 -35.01
C CYS A 1013 34.34 0.73 -35.12
N ARG A 1014 34.81 0.98 -36.36
CA ARG A 1014 36.22 1.37 -36.61
C ARG A 1014 36.64 2.68 -35.91
N LYS A 1015 35.73 3.66 -35.81
CA LYS A 1015 36.03 4.94 -35.12
C LYS A 1015 36.08 4.76 -33.60
N HIS A 1016 35.20 3.92 -33.04
CA HIS A 1016 35.23 3.52 -31.62
C HIS A 1016 36.59 2.90 -31.27
N GLU A 1017 37.00 1.87 -32.02
CA GLU A 1017 38.29 1.21 -31.82
C GLU A 1017 39.49 2.15 -32.02
N ALA A 1018 39.43 3.07 -32.99
CA ALA A 1018 40.49 4.06 -33.19
C ALA A 1018 40.68 4.98 -31.97
N VAL A 1019 39.59 5.48 -31.39
CA VAL A 1019 39.62 6.35 -30.20
C VAL A 1019 40.01 5.55 -28.95
N ARG A 1020 39.52 4.32 -28.81
CA ARG A 1020 39.92 3.38 -27.75
C ARG A 1020 41.42 3.08 -27.79
N HIS A 1021 41.98 2.84 -28.96
CA HIS A 1021 43.42 2.62 -29.13
C HIS A 1021 44.23 3.89 -28.87
N ALA A 1022 43.74 5.06 -29.28
CA ALA A 1022 44.36 6.33 -28.95
C ALA A 1022 44.36 6.59 -27.44
N LEU A 1023 43.28 6.23 -26.73
CA LEU A 1023 43.18 6.35 -25.27
C LEU A 1023 44.20 5.45 -24.58
N LYS A 1024 44.27 4.17 -24.96
CA LYS A 1024 45.29 3.25 -24.43
C LYS A 1024 46.71 3.74 -24.68
N SER A 1025 46.96 4.26 -25.88
CA SER A 1025 48.26 4.84 -26.21
C SER A 1025 48.58 6.02 -25.30
N ALA A 1026 47.63 6.92 -25.05
CA ALA A 1026 47.82 8.07 -24.16
C ALA A 1026 48.11 7.62 -22.71
N LEU A 1027 47.36 6.66 -22.18
CA LEU A 1027 47.59 6.11 -20.84
C LEU A 1027 48.97 5.43 -20.73
N LEU A 1028 49.39 4.67 -21.74
CA LEU A 1028 50.72 4.03 -21.78
C LEU A 1028 51.87 5.04 -21.85
N TRP A 1029 51.71 6.15 -22.59
CA TRP A 1029 52.69 7.24 -22.61
C TRP A 1029 52.83 7.97 -21.27
N SER A 1030 51.83 7.84 -20.39
CA SER A 1030 51.83 8.35 -19.02
C SER A 1030 52.21 7.29 -17.98
N ASP A 1031 52.89 6.20 -18.40
CA ASP A 1031 53.32 5.07 -17.56
C ASP A 1031 52.17 4.35 -16.79
N LEU A 1032 50.93 4.50 -17.25
CA LEU A 1032 49.77 3.78 -16.73
C LEU A 1032 49.55 2.47 -17.52
N GLN A 1033 48.99 1.46 -16.86
CA GLN A 1033 48.76 0.12 -17.45
C GLN A 1033 47.27 -0.10 -17.76
N PRO A 1034 46.80 0.24 -18.97
CA PRO A 1034 45.42 -0.03 -19.37
C PRO A 1034 45.19 -1.52 -19.60
N ALA A 1035 44.07 -2.03 -19.09
CA ALA A 1035 43.61 -3.41 -19.23
C ALA A 1035 42.26 -3.48 -19.92
N ASP A 1036 42.05 -4.57 -20.65
CA ASP A 1036 40.81 -4.85 -21.36
C ASP A 1036 39.85 -5.67 -20.50
N SER A 1037 38.56 -5.35 -20.61
CA SER A 1037 37.48 -6.09 -19.97
C SER A 1037 36.48 -6.57 -21.02
N SER A 1038 35.73 -7.63 -20.70
CA SER A 1038 34.59 -8.05 -21.53
C SER A 1038 33.43 -7.04 -21.49
N VAL A 1039 33.37 -6.23 -20.44
CA VAL A 1039 32.24 -5.32 -20.14
C VAL A 1039 32.60 -3.83 -20.29
N VAL A 1040 33.86 -3.44 -20.04
CA VAL A 1040 34.36 -2.06 -20.16
C VAL A 1040 35.34 -1.95 -21.32
N ASP A 1041 35.30 -0.86 -22.08
CA ASP A 1041 36.28 -0.59 -23.13
C ASP A 1041 37.74 -0.50 -22.66
N VAL A 1042 38.04 0.33 -21.66
CA VAL A 1042 39.37 0.41 -21.03
C VAL A 1042 39.23 0.57 -19.52
N SER A 1043 40.00 -0.21 -18.77
CA SER A 1043 40.15 -0.03 -17.32
C SER A 1043 41.61 0.22 -17.00
N CYS A 1044 41.91 1.01 -15.96
CA CYS A 1044 43.29 1.34 -15.62
C CYS A 1044 43.44 1.51 -14.11
N ALA A 1045 44.33 0.73 -13.49
CA ALA A 1045 44.66 0.92 -12.08
C ALA A 1045 45.61 2.13 -11.94
N THR A 1046 45.26 3.08 -11.08
CA THR A 1046 46.06 4.27 -10.78
C THR A 1046 46.40 4.34 -9.28
N SER A 1047 47.24 5.29 -8.87
CA SER A 1047 47.51 5.51 -7.44
C SER A 1047 46.28 5.99 -6.65
N GLU A 1048 45.25 6.49 -7.32
CA GLU A 1048 44.00 6.97 -6.70
C GLU A 1048 42.88 5.92 -6.74
N GLY A 1049 43.12 4.77 -7.36
CA GLY A 1049 42.16 3.67 -7.50
C GLY A 1049 41.95 3.25 -8.95
N LEU A 1050 40.93 2.42 -9.18
CA LEU A 1050 40.58 1.93 -10.52
C LEU A 1050 39.82 3.00 -11.31
N PHE A 1051 40.32 3.37 -12.49
CA PHE A 1051 39.64 4.24 -13.44
C PHE A 1051 39.03 3.41 -14.58
N VAL A 1052 37.79 3.74 -14.95
CA VAL A 1052 36.99 3.02 -15.95
C VAL A 1052 36.60 3.99 -17.06
N TYR A 1053 36.86 3.59 -18.29
CA TYR A 1053 36.60 4.38 -19.49
C TYR A 1053 35.69 3.62 -20.44
N GLU A 1054 34.58 4.26 -20.83
CA GLU A 1054 33.72 3.77 -21.92
C GLU A 1054 33.80 4.72 -23.09
N VAL A 1055 33.98 4.18 -24.30
CA VAL A 1055 34.06 4.97 -25.53
C VAL A 1055 32.69 5.00 -26.18
N LEU A 1056 32.24 6.16 -26.63
CA LEU A 1056 31.05 6.26 -27.48
C LEU A 1056 31.47 6.34 -28.95
N GLY A 1057 30.81 5.53 -29.78
CA GLY A 1057 31.01 5.51 -31.22
C GLY A 1057 30.71 6.84 -31.90
N ALA A 1058 31.13 6.98 -33.16
CA ALA A 1058 30.98 8.22 -33.91
C ALA A 1058 29.51 8.63 -34.10
N GLY A 1059 29.23 9.93 -34.02
CA GLY A 1059 27.88 10.50 -34.07
C GLY A 1059 27.10 10.40 -32.76
N ARG A 1060 27.68 9.85 -31.68
CA ARG A 1060 27.08 9.77 -30.34
C ARG A 1060 27.65 10.82 -29.40
N SER A 1061 27.41 12.08 -29.73
CA SER A 1061 27.94 13.25 -28.99
C SER A 1061 26.84 14.20 -28.53
N THR A 1062 25.56 13.81 -28.62
CA THR A 1062 24.44 14.60 -28.08
C THR A 1062 24.26 14.34 -26.59
N TYR A 1063 23.63 15.26 -25.86
CA TYR A 1063 23.32 15.04 -24.44
C TYR A 1063 22.54 13.73 -24.16
N GLU A 1064 21.65 13.31 -25.06
CA GLU A 1064 20.91 12.04 -24.91
C GLU A 1064 21.87 10.84 -24.96
N ASP A 1065 22.81 10.85 -25.89
CA ASP A 1065 23.84 9.82 -26.01
C ASP A 1065 24.77 9.81 -24.79
N LEU A 1066 25.21 10.99 -24.34
CA LEU A 1066 26.08 11.11 -23.17
C LEU A 1066 25.37 10.62 -21.90
N ARG A 1067 24.09 10.93 -21.73
CA ARG A 1067 23.28 10.42 -20.62
C ARG A 1067 23.16 8.90 -20.67
N SER A 1068 22.86 8.35 -21.85
CA SER A 1068 22.80 6.90 -22.05
C SER A 1068 24.14 6.23 -21.74
N GLY A 1069 25.26 6.83 -22.17
CA GLY A 1069 26.61 6.35 -21.87
C GLY A 1069 26.96 6.44 -20.39
N ALA A 1070 26.59 7.53 -19.71
CA ALA A 1070 26.81 7.70 -18.28
C ALA A 1070 26.02 6.70 -17.44
N THR A 1071 24.76 6.44 -17.78
CA THR A 1071 23.95 5.40 -17.13
C THR A 1071 24.59 4.02 -17.29
N ARG A 1072 25.03 3.67 -18.50
CA ARG A 1072 25.75 2.41 -18.75
C ARG A 1072 27.04 2.31 -17.94
N LEU A 1073 27.79 3.40 -17.79
CA LEU A 1073 29.03 3.40 -17.02
C LEU A 1073 28.78 3.21 -15.51
N LEU A 1074 27.70 3.77 -14.97
CA LEU A 1074 27.25 3.54 -13.58
C LEU A 1074 26.78 2.09 -13.37
N GLU A 1075 26.06 1.54 -14.34
CA GLU A 1075 25.65 0.13 -14.38
C GLU A 1075 26.88 -0.79 -14.35
N ILE A 1076 27.88 -0.50 -15.17
CA ILE A 1076 29.14 -1.25 -15.17
C ILE A 1076 29.86 -1.10 -13.82
N ASN A 1077 29.93 0.11 -13.26
CA ASN A 1077 30.54 0.34 -11.94
C ASN A 1077 29.90 -0.50 -10.84
N HIS A 1078 28.57 -0.68 -10.88
CA HIS A 1078 27.84 -1.53 -9.93
C HIS A 1078 28.18 -3.02 -10.07
N THR A 1079 28.71 -3.46 -11.22
CA THR A 1079 29.15 -4.85 -11.42
C THR A 1079 30.56 -5.14 -10.90
N LEU A 1080 31.37 -4.12 -10.63
CA LEU A 1080 32.74 -4.28 -10.15
C LEU A 1080 32.78 -4.73 -8.67
N PRO A 1081 33.79 -5.51 -8.25
CA PRO A 1081 33.93 -5.94 -6.85
C PRO A 1081 34.11 -4.77 -5.88
N ASP A 1082 34.87 -3.76 -6.31
CA ASP A 1082 35.08 -2.49 -5.62
C ASP A 1082 34.69 -1.34 -6.57
N PRO A 1083 34.04 -0.28 -6.08
CA PRO A 1083 33.65 0.85 -6.92
C PRO A 1083 34.88 1.55 -7.51
N ALA A 1084 34.82 1.87 -8.80
CA ALA A 1084 35.84 2.62 -9.49
C ALA A 1084 35.99 4.03 -8.88
N ALA A 1085 37.24 4.45 -8.69
CA ALA A 1085 37.57 5.77 -8.16
C ALA A 1085 37.36 6.89 -9.19
N GLY A 1086 37.28 6.55 -10.48
CA GLY A 1086 37.07 7.50 -11.56
C GLY A 1086 36.30 6.88 -12.72
N LEU A 1087 35.29 7.61 -13.16
CA LEU A 1087 34.31 7.21 -14.18
C LEU A 1087 34.39 8.17 -15.37
N TYR A 1088 34.79 7.66 -16.53
CA TYR A 1088 35.10 8.49 -17.69
C TYR A 1088 34.35 8.03 -18.95
N LEU A 1089 33.60 8.93 -19.55
CA LEU A 1089 32.97 8.74 -20.85
C LEU A 1089 33.81 9.42 -21.93
N VAL A 1090 34.16 8.68 -22.99
CA VAL A 1090 35.13 9.11 -23.99
C VAL A 1090 34.47 9.19 -25.37
N LEU A 1091 34.41 10.39 -25.93
CA LEU A 1091 33.75 10.64 -27.21
C LEU A 1091 34.75 10.67 -28.37
N CYS A 1092 34.30 10.23 -29.54
CA CYS A 1092 35.07 10.34 -30.78
C CYS A 1092 35.23 11.78 -31.29
N GLU A 1093 34.39 12.70 -30.82
CA GLU A 1093 34.28 14.09 -31.24
C GLU A 1093 33.73 14.95 -30.08
N PRO A 1094 33.91 16.28 -30.07
CA PRO A 1094 33.36 17.14 -29.03
C PRO A 1094 31.84 16.98 -28.88
N PRO A 1095 31.31 17.17 -27.66
CA PRO A 1095 29.87 17.16 -27.44
C PRO A 1095 29.19 18.21 -28.33
N VAL A 1096 28.00 17.88 -28.86
CA VAL A 1096 27.22 18.78 -29.73
C VAL A 1096 26.78 20.01 -28.93
N GLU A 1097 26.32 19.79 -27.70
CA GLU A 1097 25.97 20.85 -26.77
C GLU A 1097 27.10 21.12 -25.78
N GLU A 1098 27.65 22.35 -25.76
CA GLU A 1098 28.79 22.71 -24.90
C GLU A 1098 28.52 22.50 -23.40
N TRP A 1099 27.27 22.60 -22.95
CA TRP A 1099 26.86 22.41 -21.55
C TRP A 1099 26.67 20.94 -21.14
N SER A 1100 26.63 20.02 -22.10
CA SER A 1100 26.24 18.62 -21.84
C SER A 1100 27.28 17.87 -21.02
N ALA A 1101 28.57 18.14 -21.22
CA ALA A 1101 29.64 17.54 -20.43
C ALA A 1101 29.56 17.93 -18.94
N ASP A 1102 29.35 19.22 -18.65
CA ASP A 1102 29.24 19.74 -17.27
C ASP A 1102 28.01 19.14 -16.58
N THR A 1103 26.88 19.10 -17.28
CA THR A 1103 25.63 18.55 -16.74
C THR A 1103 25.75 17.05 -16.46
N VAL A 1104 26.45 16.30 -17.32
CA VAL A 1104 26.67 14.86 -17.10
C VAL A 1104 27.56 14.63 -15.88
N HIS A 1105 28.57 15.47 -15.67
CA HIS A 1105 29.40 15.41 -14.48
C HIS A 1105 28.61 15.75 -13.20
N ASP A 1106 27.87 16.86 -13.19
CA ASP A 1106 27.14 17.33 -12.00
C ASP A 1106 26.02 16.37 -11.58
N VAL A 1107 25.37 15.73 -12.56
CA VAL A 1107 24.21 14.85 -12.31
C VAL A 1107 24.63 13.40 -12.06
N PHE A 1108 25.60 12.88 -12.81
CA PHE A 1108 25.96 11.44 -12.77
C PHE A 1108 27.32 11.16 -12.14
N GLY A 1109 28.11 12.19 -11.83
CA GLY A 1109 29.49 12.03 -11.34
C GLY A 1109 30.43 11.44 -12.39
N VAL A 1110 30.06 11.47 -13.68
CA VAL A 1110 30.84 10.91 -14.79
C VAL A 1110 31.56 12.02 -15.53
N HIS A 1111 32.87 11.90 -15.69
CA HIS A 1111 33.69 12.85 -16.42
C HIS A 1111 33.62 12.58 -17.93
N VAL A 1112 33.43 13.62 -18.74
CA VAL A 1112 33.37 13.49 -20.20
C VAL A 1112 34.66 14.00 -20.83
N LEU A 1113 35.26 13.16 -21.66
CA LEU A 1113 36.45 13.44 -22.47
C LEU A 1113 36.11 13.25 -23.94
N TRP A 1114 36.81 13.94 -24.84
CA TRP A 1114 36.69 13.70 -26.27
C TRP A 1114 38.02 13.83 -26.98
N ARG A 1115 38.16 13.11 -28.08
CA ARG A 1115 39.35 13.18 -28.92
C ARG A 1115 39.23 14.36 -29.89
N THR A 1116 40.21 15.25 -29.91
CA THR A 1116 40.42 16.22 -31.01
C THR A 1116 41.46 15.65 -32.00
N PRO A 1117 41.76 16.27 -33.15
CA PRO A 1117 42.79 15.74 -34.06
C PRO A 1117 44.19 15.65 -33.41
N ASP A 1118 44.56 16.64 -32.59
CA ASP A 1118 45.93 16.80 -32.06
C ASP A 1118 46.03 16.65 -30.53
N SER A 1119 44.91 16.59 -29.79
CA SER A 1119 44.90 16.45 -28.32
C SER A 1119 43.63 15.76 -27.76
N TRP A 1120 43.47 15.79 -26.43
CA TRP A 1120 42.25 15.39 -25.73
C TRP A 1120 41.60 16.62 -25.11
N GLY A 1121 40.27 16.75 -25.24
CA GLY A 1121 39.46 17.79 -24.61
C GLY A 1121 38.57 17.20 -23.51
N GLY A 1122 38.18 18.02 -22.55
CA GLY A 1122 37.28 17.64 -21.45
C GLY A 1122 37.68 18.24 -20.10
N LEU A 1123 36.83 18.05 -19.11
CA LEU A 1123 37.10 18.41 -17.73
C LEU A 1123 38.10 17.42 -17.12
N ALA A 1124 39.07 17.95 -16.36
CA ALA A 1124 40.07 17.15 -15.64
C ALA A 1124 40.89 16.17 -16.51
N THR A 1125 41.09 16.46 -17.80
CA THR A 1125 41.83 15.60 -18.75
C THR A 1125 43.25 15.24 -18.26
N ALA A 1126 43.90 16.13 -17.51
CA ALA A 1126 45.22 15.85 -16.93
C ALA A 1126 45.20 14.74 -15.87
N THR A 1127 44.18 14.72 -15.01
CA THR A 1127 43.97 13.66 -14.01
C THR A 1127 43.52 12.38 -14.70
N ALA A 1128 42.59 12.49 -15.65
CA ALA A 1128 42.05 11.34 -16.36
C ALA A 1128 43.09 10.61 -17.21
N LEU A 1129 44.03 11.31 -17.85
CA LEU A 1129 45.05 10.69 -18.68
C LEU A 1129 46.40 10.54 -17.98
N GLY A 1130 46.52 10.97 -16.72
CA GLY A 1130 47.80 10.96 -15.98
C GLY A 1130 48.82 11.99 -16.47
N LEU A 1131 48.41 13.04 -17.18
CA LEU A 1131 49.28 14.08 -17.78
C LEU A 1131 49.77 15.15 -16.77
N GLY A 1132 49.87 14.82 -15.48
CA GLY A 1132 50.09 15.80 -14.39
C GLY A 1132 51.12 15.43 -13.33
N ARG A 1133 51.90 14.36 -13.48
CA ARG A 1133 53.04 14.06 -12.60
C ARG A 1133 54.32 13.87 -13.43
N GLN A 1134 55.06 14.97 -13.60
CA GLN A 1134 56.52 14.93 -13.66
C GLN A 1134 57.07 15.18 -12.27
#